data_AF-A0A812TFC9-F1
#
_entry.id   AF-A0A812TFC9-F1
#
_cell.length_a   1.000
_cell.length_b   1.000
_cell.length_c   1.000
_cell.angle_alpha   90.00
_cell.angle_beta   90.00
_cell.angle_gamma   90.00
#
_symmetry.space_group_name_H-M   'P 1'
#
loop_
_entity.id
_entity.type
_entity.pdbx_description
1 polymer ?
#
loop_
_entity_poly.entity_id
_entity_poly.type
_entity_poly.pdbx_seq_one_letter_code
_entity_poly.pdbx_strand_id
1 'polypeptide(L)'
;MGASLSSQAASCCCVTNRRAIFAPHHGPAPAEAGPVPAEAPTVPATPCPLDLVFTLREGPAVVASTDDISFRGHIQDKATSCYISFPGKFKSGWDALVQELHGESVACVFLCTAEDGLGKHSDDPEDPGAPCFCRRIYGLRDYLTFGYYFEVPPCTEEEMAKHRKKAAAMNAIVVRSDASVAEKDEAKRQAELNWAECNQAAAWGCAWYVAWLGRVMEAVEKKQRLKIVYFPGQVGKGKLTMEQLADADLWDGTGCGGSQKCEIATVDLMKQKYGAVWEYDEVDVTDFLHYEFQKEGVVDARRGMSWQRGVLVQVPDGKTSRWRVRCQETSEEFDTDHVRQVADTFDQLIRAIGCNVLQQVHQMAKEKEQVNEDIRRLSHLVPECGTTVPELVQSQGIQKAIDFFFDQMTPTPFFTDLYVKLRELKALEDQKQALNCAEGDAVEGVGQVALQQMLRDIINLHCPAADVGALALGRLPSGTPSMSLRLQTRDIRATHRLRDVVLSSELEAAMNAELSKNLPEHRRWQLQVVKTEFFKMYERSLLSLSELTPHQRERLQEMEAQDQDIHLSAPAGAGKTFVAVQHVLNTLQQAPEGNILYVAPCASLCFYFLRWLATRHAGHLTPEPWRSSVQQLLSRVHVLHNPFGDESSLLTPQLQNNQLVLVPNMVEMPLYSLVVVDEAHDVFRQDADSHVVDKLVGTATRKILLSDLSQSSVLVHAFPDLYQVSLTEVVRNTKRIVAGAAAFQLAGGEDLACVGSDGPPLKSFLFETPIHDAVFHHYGEHTLKAVSHVLSSFPCLNLHGRMALLVPDAAFLEKFQPHLQTALSQITNRKFRLTSFESYLSCLLPPGSDEEAVEESLLLDTVDNAKGLEHMIAVCIGLDATISGTSSDMVTRALLYQGLTRAQLMAIVVNELVVGGWLEFLGLLKFQEKQFDATSVFQEASSDAAMNVLKEVLEAHGDQSADSPVHVEASGEGPDSDKTEWCDAQMRAVPVSERETSVWDTAGNQIQAQIRQLRFDPLQPVRSASPTPADTRVDSAGPAHSVGPLSMIGPGEEHLPYLCVGRHKDRAILADIIAPDAKNLEQVREVAVKLLQASSQKLGPGQRTRLKWNNGSVCCLMDEQAKLTYLVVTSSVTYPEREAFQLLYDFRGLIERDDSNLEAAEHSLTSRFREQMQALLIQYESKA
;
A
#
# COMPACT_ATOMS: atom_id res chain seq x y z
N MET A 1 -32.94 66.52 -11.83
CA MET A 1 -32.51 67.81 -12.38
C MET A 1 -31.03 67.70 -12.75
N GLY A 2 -30.67 67.99 -14.02
CA GLY A 2 -29.30 68.09 -14.59
C GLY A 2 -28.52 66.76 -14.68
N ALA A 3 -28.29 66.08 -15.81
CA ALA A 3 -27.75 66.42 -17.15
C ALA A 3 -26.21 66.60 -17.21
N SER A 4 -25.52 65.69 -17.92
CA SER A 4 -24.25 65.82 -18.71
C SER A 4 -23.41 64.51 -18.61
N LEU A 5 -23.37 63.57 -19.56
CA LEU A 5 -22.78 63.52 -20.93
C LEU A 5 -21.24 63.41 -21.05
N SER A 6 -20.85 62.49 -21.95
CA SER A 6 -19.56 62.25 -22.67
C SER A 6 -18.51 61.35 -21.97
N SER A 7 -17.82 60.38 -22.62
CA SER A 7 -17.63 60.04 -24.05
C SER A 7 -17.11 58.59 -24.27
N GLN A 8 -17.65 57.91 -25.30
CA GLN A 8 -17.00 57.08 -26.39
C GLN A 8 -15.78 56.19 -26.06
N ALA A 9 -15.74 54.86 -26.31
CA ALA A 9 -16.05 53.97 -27.46
C ALA A 9 -14.83 53.63 -28.37
N ALA A 10 -14.65 52.30 -28.59
CA ALA A 10 -13.91 51.59 -29.66
C ALA A 10 -12.35 51.59 -29.59
N SER A 11 -11.56 50.60 -30.06
CA SER A 11 -11.77 49.37 -30.83
C SER A 11 -10.45 48.54 -30.90
N CYS A 12 -10.53 47.30 -31.41
CA CYS A 12 -9.49 46.53 -32.14
C CYS A 12 -8.25 46.02 -31.38
N CYS A 13 -7.64 44.87 -31.71
CA CYS A 13 -7.51 44.21 -33.01
C CYS A 13 -7.20 42.71 -32.83
N CYS A 14 -8.03 41.83 -33.40
CA CYS A 14 -7.62 40.48 -33.81
C CYS A 14 -7.07 40.57 -35.24
N VAL A 15 -5.83 40.13 -35.45
CA VAL A 15 -5.25 39.94 -36.79
C VAL A 15 -5.16 38.44 -37.08
N THR A 16 -5.87 38.08 -38.12
CA THR A 16 -5.95 36.79 -38.81
C THR A 16 -4.63 36.34 -39.44
N ASN A 17 -4.38 35.03 -39.48
CA ASN A 17 -3.68 34.42 -40.62
C ASN A 17 -4.11 32.96 -40.85
N ARG A 18 -5.13 32.77 -41.69
CA ARG A 18 -5.35 31.52 -42.44
C ARG A 18 -5.24 31.87 -43.92
N ARG A 19 -4.24 31.28 -44.59
CA ARG A 19 -4.23 31.15 -46.05
C ARG A 19 -5.09 29.95 -46.43
N ALA A 20 -6.17 30.21 -47.16
CA ALA A 20 -6.89 29.22 -47.95
C ALA A 20 -6.52 29.44 -49.43
N ILE A 21 -6.27 28.35 -50.15
CA ILE A 21 -6.12 28.31 -51.61
C ILE A 21 -7.47 27.85 -52.20
N PHE A 22 -7.94 28.58 -53.19
CA PHE A 22 -9.17 28.35 -53.97
C PHE A 22 -9.02 27.19 -54.98
N ALA A 23 -10.09 26.40 -55.18
CA ALA A 23 -10.56 25.96 -56.50
C ALA A 23 -12.02 25.43 -56.43
N PRO A 24 -12.92 25.78 -57.38
CA PRO A 24 -14.31 25.32 -57.42
C PRO A 24 -14.55 24.28 -58.53
N HIS A 25 -15.48 23.33 -58.35
CA HIS A 25 -16.19 22.68 -59.47
C HIS A 25 -17.58 22.14 -59.06
N HIS A 26 -18.54 22.41 -59.94
CA HIS A 26 -19.97 22.08 -59.90
C HIS A 26 -20.30 20.57 -60.03
N GLY A 27 -21.40 20.12 -59.41
CA GLY A 27 -22.12 18.88 -59.79
C GLY A 27 -23.12 18.38 -58.71
N PRO A 28 -24.26 17.74 -59.05
CA PRO A 28 -25.53 17.85 -58.32
C PRO A 28 -25.85 16.75 -57.29
N ALA A 29 -26.76 17.05 -56.35
CA ALA A 29 -27.41 16.10 -55.42
C ALA A 29 -28.31 15.08 -56.17
N PRO A 30 -28.48 13.84 -55.67
CA PRO A 30 -29.51 13.48 -54.66
C PRO A 30 -29.00 12.37 -53.69
N ALA A 31 -29.66 11.82 -52.66
CA ALA A 31 -31.04 11.70 -52.21
C ALA A 31 -31.06 11.44 -50.68
N GLU A 32 -32.24 11.54 -50.09
CA GLU A 32 -32.61 11.45 -48.67
C GLU A 32 -32.09 10.23 -47.89
N ALA A 33 -31.58 10.48 -46.68
CA ALA A 33 -31.56 9.54 -45.57
C ALA A 33 -32.02 10.32 -44.31
N GLY A 34 -32.95 9.73 -43.55
CA GLY A 34 -33.67 10.38 -42.45
C GLY A 34 -32.78 10.92 -41.31
N PRO A 35 -33.37 11.69 -40.37
CA PRO A 35 -32.60 12.30 -39.29
C PRO A 35 -32.02 11.21 -38.38
N VAL A 36 -30.70 11.04 -38.46
CA VAL A 36 -29.90 10.38 -37.43
C VAL A 36 -30.10 11.21 -36.15
N PRO A 37 -30.40 10.60 -34.99
CA PRO A 37 -30.48 11.34 -33.73
C PRO A 37 -29.12 12.02 -33.51
N ALA A 38 -29.12 13.32 -33.25
CA ALA A 38 -27.92 14.02 -32.87
C ALA A 38 -27.32 13.30 -31.65
N GLU A 39 -26.12 12.75 -31.81
CA GLU A 39 -25.31 12.28 -30.69
C GLU A 39 -25.27 13.39 -29.66
N ALA A 40 -25.78 13.11 -28.46
CA ALA A 40 -25.63 13.99 -27.32
C ALA A 40 -24.13 14.31 -27.18
N PRO A 41 -23.75 15.56 -26.85
CA PRO A 41 -22.35 15.90 -26.70
C PRO A 41 -21.77 15.04 -25.57
N THR A 42 -21.02 14.01 -25.95
CA THR A 42 -20.16 13.27 -25.04
C THR A 42 -19.16 14.29 -24.51
N VAL A 43 -19.34 14.73 -23.26
CA VAL A 43 -18.33 15.50 -22.54
C VAL A 43 -17.05 14.65 -22.61
N PRO A 44 -15.99 15.10 -23.30
CA PRO A 44 -14.79 14.30 -23.42
C PRO A 44 -14.24 14.02 -22.03
N ALA A 45 -14.09 12.74 -21.70
CA ALA A 45 -13.52 12.29 -20.44
C ALA A 45 -12.17 12.97 -20.25
N THR A 46 -12.04 13.77 -19.21
CA THR A 46 -10.77 14.40 -18.88
C THR A 46 -10.05 13.41 -17.96
N PRO A 47 -8.91 12.82 -18.36
CA PRO A 47 -8.17 11.92 -17.47
C PRO A 47 -7.84 12.68 -16.18
N CYS A 48 -8.18 12.11 -15.02
CA CYS A 48 -7.90 12.78 -13.75
C CYS A 48 -6.37 12.73 -13.53
N PRO A 49 -5.65 13.86 -13.59
CA PRO A 49 -4.21 13.86 -13.42
C PRO A 49 -3.87 13.56 -11.96
N LEU A 50 -2.94 12.64 -11.74
CA LEU A 50 -2.28 12.41 -10.45
C LEU A 50 -0.94 13.14 -10.48
N ASP A 51 -0.60 13.96 -9.50
CA ASP A 51 0.75 14.55 -9.44
C ASP A 51 1.58 13.76 -8.40
N LEU A 52 2.71 13.21 -8.85
CA LEU A 52 3.75 12.73 -7.95
C LEU A 52 4.59 13.91 -7.50
N VAL A 53 4.55 14.22 -6.21
CA VAL A 53 5.36 15.29 -5.62
C VAL A 53 6.56 14.67 -4.94
N PHE A 54 7.73 15.20 -5.25
CA PHE A 54 9.02 14.82 -4.69
C PHE A 54 9.59 15.96 -3.87
N THR A 55 10.23 15.60 -2.76
CA THR A 55 11.16 16.45 -2.04
C THR A 55 12.53 15.81 -2.12
N LEU A 56 13.58 16.62 -2.04
CA LEU A 56 14.88 16.06 -1.69
C LEU A 56 14.77 15.61 -0.25
N ARG A 57 14.95 14.31 0.00
CA ARG A 57 15.27 13.80 1.33
C ARG A 57 16.34 14.73 1.83
N GLU A 58 16.13 15.27 3.01
CA GLU A 58 17.24 15.84 3.74
C GLU A 58 18.27 14.71 3.75
N GLY A 59 19.32 14.84 2.93
CA GLY A 59 20.50 14.03 3.14
C GLY A 59 20.83 14.17 4.63
N PRO A 60 21.49 13.21 5.26
CA PRO A 60 22.05 13.49 6.56
C PRO A 60 23.11 14.59 6.40
N ALA A 61 22.71 15.87 6.25
CA ALA A 61 23.14 16.84 7.21
C ALA A 61 22.72 16.22 8.53
N VAL A 62 23.72 15.73 9.25
CA VAL A 62 23.58 15.34 10.64
C VAL A 62 22.53 16.26 11.27
N VAL A 63 21.34 15.70 11.57
CA VAL A 63 20.29 16.21 12.49
C VAL A 63 19.01 16.84 11.90
N ALA A 64 17.98 16.01 11.78
CA ALA A 64 16.70 16.30 12.46
C ALA A 64 16.65 15.72 13.90
N SER A 65 17.65 14.90 14.26
CA SER A 65 17.95 14.39 15.60
C SER A 65 19.45 14.04 15.63
N THR A 66 20.25 14.66 16.52
CA THR A 66 21.69 14.37 16.71
C THR A 66 21.91 12.99 17.33
N ASP A 67 20.84 12.29 17.71
CA ASP A 67 20.95 11.16 18.60
C ASP A 67 21.27 9.84 17.90
N ASP A 68 21.21 9.77 16.56
CA ASP A 68 21.26 8.48 15.85
C ASP A 68 22.31 8.34 14.72
N ILE A 69 23.09 9.37 14.35
CA ILE A 69 24.03 9.30 13.20
C ILE A 69 25.45 9.67 13.60
N SER A 70 26.41 8.76 13.37
CA SER A 70 27.84 8.97 13.60
C SER A 70 28.52 9.68 12.42
N PHE A 71 29.47 10.58 12.69
CA PHE A 71 30.33 11.25 11.73
C PHE A 71 31.80 10.86 11.98
N ARG A 72 32.52 10.40 10.94
CA ARG A 72 33.88 9.83 11.08
C ARG A 72 35.00 10.72 10.52
N GLY A 73 34.70 11.98 10.28
CA GLY A 73 35.57 12.89 9.55
C GLY A 73 35.59 12.60 8.05
N HIS A 74 35.92 13.61 7.27
CA HIS A 74 36.02 13.58 5.81
C HIS A 74 37.24 14.40 5.38
N ILE A 75 38.28 13.73 4.88
CA ILE A 75 39.51 14.36 4.39
C ILE A 75 39.51 14.35 2.86
N GLN A 76 39.53 15.53 2.26
CA GLN A 76 39.48 15.70 0.81
C GLN A 76 40.88 15.76 0.20
N ASP A 77 41.06 15.26 -1.02
CA ASP A 77 42.39 15.26 -1.67
C ASP A 77 42.88 16.66 -2.08
N LYS A 78 41.96 17.56 -2.44
CA LYS A 78 42.29 18.90 -2.98
C LYS A 78 42.15 20.04 -1.97
N ALA A 79 41.72 19.75 -0.74
CA ALA A 79 41.56 20.78 0.28
C ALA A 79 42.92 21.33 0.72
N THR A 80 42.98 22.64 0.93
CA THR A 80 44.19 23.33 1.43
C THR A 80 44.25 23.39 2.95
N SER A 81 43.11 23.22 3.62
CA SER A 81 42.98 23.26 5.07
C SER A 81 42.02 22.21 5.60
N CYS A 82 42.11 21.94 6.90
CA CYS A 82 41.31 20.95 7.59
C CYS A 82 40.84 21.46 8.96
N TYR A 83 39.53 21.48 9.19
CA TYR A 83 38.94 21.69 10.51
C TYR A 83 39.08 20.43 11.36
N ILE A 84 39.98 20.49 12.32
CA ILE A 84 40.29 19.35 13.18
C ILE A 84 39.55 19.40 14.52
N SER A 85 38.96 20.54 14.86
CA SER A 85 38.20 20.70 16.10
C SER A 85 37.12 21.77 15.92
N PHE A 86 35.87 21.46 16.31
CA PHE A 86 34.74 22.38 16.23
C PHE A 86 33.81 22.29 17.46
N PRO A 87 33.31 23.42 18.00
CA PRO A 87 32.40 23.44 19.13
C PRO A 87 30.99 22.96 18.78
N GLY A 88 30.67 21.70 19.10
CA GLY A 88 29.36 21.07 18.82
C GLY A 88 28.12 21.74 19.42
N LYS A 89 28.27 22.74 20.31
CA LYS A 89 27.14 23.54 20.82
C LYS A 89 26.53 24.48 19.76
N PHE A 90 27.24 24.76 18.66
CA PHE A 90 26.76 25.61 17.57
C PHE A 90 26.23 24.75 16.42
N LYS A 91 25.01 24.20 16.60
CA LYS A 91 24.40 23.23 15.66
C LYS A 91 24.39 23.71 14.20
N SER A 92 23.81 24.88 13.92
CA SER A 92 23.81 25.44 12.55
C SER A 92 25.21 25.64 11.95
N GLY A 93 26.21 25.97 12.77
CA GLY A 93 27.59 26.11 12.30
C GLY A 93 28.24 24.74 12.03
N TRP A 94 27.98 23.77 12.88
CA TRP A 94 28.39 22.38 12.67
C TRP A 94 27.76 21.81 11.40
N ASP A 95 26.45 22.01 11.22
CA ASP A 95 25.69 21.53 10.06
C ASP A 95 26.24 22.15 8.77
N ALA A 96 26.62 23.43 8.78
CA ALA A 96 27.30 24.08 7.65
C ALA A 96 28.69 23.49 7.40
N LEU A 97 29.47 23.24 8.46
CA LEU A 97 30.83 22.71 8.35
C LEU A 97 30.89 21.29 7.76
N VAL A 98 29.94 20.42 8.13
CA VAL A 98 29.92 19.02 7.69
C VAL A 98 29.15 18.79 6.39
N GLN A 99 28.69 19.84 5.71
CA GLN A 99 28.10 19.73 4.37
C GLN A 99 29.11 19.16 3.37
N GLU A 100 28.67 18.23 2.52
CA GLU A 100 29.54 17.57 1.52
C GLU A 100 30.19 18.54 0.51
N LEU A 101 29.71 19.78 0.40
CA LEU A 101 30.29 20.83 -0.45
C LEU A 101 31.24 21.80 0.28
N HIS A 102 31.45 21.63 1.58
CA HIS A 102 32.37 22.49 2.29
C HIS A 102 33.77 22.29 1.70
N GLY A 103 34.37 23.34 1.12
CA GLY A 103 35.60 23.26 0.31
C GLY A 103 36.87 22.89 1.10
N GLU A 104 36.73 22.58 2.38
CA GLU A 104 37.82 22.23 3.28
C GLU A 104 37.55 20.88 3.97
N SER A 105 38.62 20.16 4.33
CA SER A 105 38.51 18.89 5.05
C SER A 105 37.98 19.09 6.46
N VAL A 106 37.36 18.05 7.03
CA VAL A 106 36.88 18.05 8.43
C VAL A 106 37.33 16.76 9.11
N ALA A 107 38.28 16.83 10.04
CA ALA A 107 38.76 15.64 10.78
C ALA A 107 37.94 15.34 12.04
N CYS A 108 36.99 16.20 12.42
CA CYS A 108 36.15 16.03 13.61
C CYS A 108 35.39 14.69 13.58
N VAL A 109 35.26 14.02 14.73
CA VAL A 109 34.60 12.70 14.84
C VAL A 109 33.54 12.73 15.94
N PHE A 110 32.38 12.15 15.65
CA PHE A 110 31.28 11.97 16.60
C PHE A 110 30.66 10.59 16.41
N LEU A 111 30.58 9.77 17.46
CA LEU A 111 30.05 8.40 17.38
C LEU A 111 28.77 8.32 18.22
N CYS A 112 27.64 8.00 17.59
CA CYS A 112 26.31 8.01 18.22
C CYS A 112 25.75 6.61 18.52
N THR A 113 26.32 5.57 17.91
CA THR A 113 25.81 4.18 18.01
C THR A 113 26.87 3.21 18.54
N ALA A 114 26.43 2.12 19.17
CA ALA A 114 27.32 1.09 19.70
C ALA A 114 28.13 0.42 18.57
N GLU A 115 27.49 0.19 17.42
CA GLU A 115 28.11 -0.34 16.20
C GLU A 115 29.27 0.55 15.78
N ASP A 116 29.04 1.86 15.78
CA ASP A 116 30.02 2.84 15.33
C ASP A 116 31.18 3.07 16.30
N GLY A 117 30.99 2.70 17.56
CA GLY A 117 32.02 2.74 18.60
C GLY A 117 31.70 3.61 19.81
N LEU A 118 30.45 4.05 19.98
CA LEU A 118 29.99 4.61 21.24
C LEU A 118 30.19 3.59 22.37
N GLY A 119 30.80 4.03 23.47
CA GLY A 119 31.14 3.18 24.62
C GLY A 119 32.34 2.25 24.40
N LYS A 120 32.99 2.28 23.23
CA LYS A 120 34.19 1.46 22.97
C LYS A 120 35.46 2.16 23.44
N HIS A 121 36.35 1.38 24.04
CA HIS A 121 37.64 1.81 24.55
C HIS A 121 38.79 1.24 23.73
N SER A 122 39.88 1.99 23.64
CA SER A 122 41.09 1.61 22.91
C SER A 122 42.31 1.74 23.81
N ASP A 123 43.21 0.75 23.73
CA ASP A 123 44.42 0.67 24.53
C ASP A 123 45.36 1.85 24.23
N ASP A 124 46.00 2.41 25.27
CA ASP A 124 47.02 3.44 25.12
C ASP A 124 48.41 2.77 25.02
N PRO A 125 49.07 2.78 23.85
CA PRO A 125 50.38 2.15 23.68
C PRO A 125 51.50 2.86 24.45
N GLU A 126 51.30 4.11 24.88
CA GLU A 126 52.29 4.88 25.63
C GLU A 126 52.13 4.77 27.16
N ASP A 127 51.00 4.21 27.63
CA ASP A 127 50.79 3.84 29.04
C ASP A 127 50.19 2.41 29.14
N PRO A 128 51.01 1.36 29.02
CA PRO A 128 50.55 -0.04 29.06
C PRO A 128 49.92 -0.45 30.40
N GLY A 129 50.07 0.38 31.45
CA GLY A 129 49.44 0.17 32.75
C GLY A 129 48.06 0.82 32.88
N ALA A 130 47.66 1.66 31.91
CA ALA A 130 46.33 2.23 31.85
C ALA A 130 45.35 1.33 31.09
N PRO A 131 44.07 1.27 31.51
CA PRO A 131 43.08 0.42 30.85
C PRO A 131 42.69 0.91 29.44
N CYS A 132 42.79 2.22 29.16
CA CYS A 132 42.54 2.81 27.84
C CYS A 132 42.96 4.29 27.80
N PHE A 133 42.87 4.92 26.62
CA PHE A 133 43.18 6.36 26.42
C PHE A 133 42.41 7.33 27.34
N CYS A 134 41.27 6.94 27.94
CA CYS A 134 40.48 7.85 28.80
C CYS A 134 41.31 8.47 29.92
N ARG A 135 42.23 7.70 30.52
CA ARG A 135 43.10 8.19 31.60
C ARG A 135 44.00 9.33 31.13
N ARG A 136 44.51 9.25 29.90
CA ARG A 136 45.40 10.25 29.33
C ARG A 136 44.67 11.50 28.84
N ILE A 137 43.52 11.33 28.18
CA ILE A 137 42.81 12.46 27.55
C ILE A 137 41.81 13.16 28.48
N TYR A 138 41.33 12.47 29.53
CA TYR A 138 40.35 13.01 30.48
C TYR A 138 40.80 12.97 31.95
N GLY A 139 41.83 12.20 32.31
CA GLY A 139 42.19 11.96 33.71
C GLY A 139 41.24 11.01 34.43
N LEU A 140 41.27 11.04 35.77
CA LEU A 140 40.29 10.34 36.61
C LEU A 140 39.15 11.30 36.98
N ARG A 141 37.90 10.90 36.74
CA ARG A 141 36.71 11.68 37.10
C ARG A 141 35.65 10.76 37.70
N ASP A 142 34.69 11.35 38.39
CA ASP A 142 33.57 10.61 38.97
C ASP A 142 32.57 10.16 37.90
N TYR A 143 31.66 9.26 38.31
CA TYR A 143 30.64 8.66 37.45
C TYR A 143 29.67 9.70 36.85
N LEU A 144 29.46 10.85 37.52
CA LEU A 144 28.60 11.94 37.02
C LEU A 144 29.28 12.64 35.84
N THR A 145 30.55 13.01 36.02
CA THR A 145 31.35 13.70 35.01
C THR A 145 31.63 12.80 33.81
N PHE A 146 31.80 11.49 34.04
CA PHE A 146 31.99 10.49 33.00
C PHE A 146 30.71 9.94 32.40
N GLY A 147 29.55 10.54 32.72
CA GLY A 147 28.31 10.30 32.00
C GLY A 147 27.76 8.89 32.22
N TYR A 148 27.89 8.33 33.42
CA TYR A 148 27.21 7.09 33.80
C TYR A 148 25.78 7.35 34.31
N TYR A 149 25.41 8.60 34.55
CA TYR A 149 24.09 9.00 35.02
C TYR A 149 23.58 10.21 34.25
N PHE A 150 22.37 10.11 33.70
CA PHE A 150 21.71 11.22 33.01
C PHE A 150 20.28 11.39 33.50
N GLU A 151 19.92 12.64 33.80
CA GLU A 151 18.52 13.04 33.99
C GLU A 151 17.98 13.62 32.70
N VAL A 152 16.91 13.01 32.18
CA VAL A 152 16.18 13.52 31.02
C VAL A 152 14.92 14.24 31.47
N PRO A 153 14.49 15.34 30.81
CA PRO A 153 13.21 15.98 31.09
C PRO A 153 12.05 14.98 31.03
N PRO A 154 10.86 15.32 31.56
CA PRO A 154 9.68 14.48 31.41
C PRO A 154 9.44 14.26 29.92
N CYS A 155 9.64 13.04 29.48
CA CYS A 155 9.59 12.62 28.09
C CYS A 155 8.72 11.38 27.98
N THR A 156 8.50 10.94 26.76
CA THR A 156 7.56 9.87 26.45
C THR A 156 8.28 8.53 26.53
N GLU A 157 7.59 7.40 26.68
CA GLU A 157 8.32 6.12 26.83
C GLU A 157 9.12 5.75 25.56
N GLU A 158 8.74 6.25 24.39
CA GLU A 158 9.52 6.09 23.15
C GLU A 158 10.82 6.91 23.19
N GLU A 159 10.75 8.18 23.60
CA GLU A 159 11.93 9.02 23.81
C GLU A 159 12.81 8.45 24.92
N MET A 160 12.20 7.98 26.00
CA MET A 160 12.87 7.30 27.10
C MET A 160 13.54 5.99 26.63
N ALA A 161 12.92 5.24 25.72
CA ALA A 161 13.52 4.05 25.11
C ALA A 161 14.73 4.38 24.23
N LYS A 162 14.69 5.49 23.48
CA LYS A 162 15.87 6.00 22.74
C LYS A 162 16.99 6.38 23.70
N HIS A 163 16.66 7.08 24.78
CA HIS A 163 17.61 7.41 25.84
C HIS A 163 18.18 6.16 26.53
N ARG A 164 17.35 5.14 26.81
CA ARG A 164 17.78 3.84 27.37
C ARG A 164 18.69 3.08 26.41
N LYS A 165 18.39 3.06 25.11
CA LYS A 165 19.23 2.42 24.08
C LYS A 165 20.61 3.07 24.00
N LYS A 166 20.66 4.40 24.01
CA LYS A 166 21.92 5.17 24.02
C LYS A 166 22.70 4.96 25.33
N ALA A 167 22.01 4.99 26.47
CA ALA A 167 22.60 4.73 27.77
C ALA A 167 23.16 3.31 27.87
N ALA A 168 22.47 2.30 27.32
CA ALA A 168 22.93 0.93 27.27
C ALA A 168 24.24 0.77 26.47
N ALA A 169 24.40 1.49 25.35
CA ALA A 169 25.64 1.51 24.58
C ALA A 169 26.83 2.07 25.39
N MET A 170 26.57 2.91 26.39
CA MET A 170 27.55 3.56 27.25
C MET A 170 27.71 2.87 28.62
N ASN A 171 26.97 1.80 28.88
CA ASN A 171 26.78 1.21 30.22
C ASN A 171 26.32 2.25 31.28
N ALA A 172 25.59 3.27 30.85
CA ALA A 172 25.08 4.35 31.68
C ALA A 172 23.61 4.10 32.10
N ILE A 173 23.18 4.80 33.14
CA ILE A 173 21.82 4.80 33.66
C ILE A 173 21.15 6.12 33.32
N VAL A 174 19.91 6.05 32.83
CA VAL A 174 19.10 7.22 32.52
C VAL A 174 17.80 7.19 33.30
N VAL A 175 17.46 8.33 33.90
CA VAL A 175 16.27 8.50 34.73
C VAL A 175 15.56 9.78 34.34
N ARG A 176 14.23 9.77 34.45
CA ARG A 176 13.44 10.98 34.19
C ARG A 176 13.58 11.98 35.32
N SER A 177 13.56 13.26 35.01
CA SER A 177 13.68 14.33 36.00
C SER A 177 12.52 14.37 36.98
N ASP A 178 11.36 13.81 36.62
CA ASP A 178 10.16 13.67 37.45
C ASP A 178 10.10 12.36 38.26
N ALA A 179 11.12 11.49 38.17
CA ALA A 179 11.22 10.27 38.96
C ALA A 179 11.36 10.56 40.46
N SER A 180 10.95 9.60 41.28
CA SER A 180 11.02 9.71 42.74
C SER A 180 12.46 9.83 43.22
N VAL A 181 12.66 10.46 44.39
CA VAL A 181 14.00 10.61 45.00
C VAL A 181 14.66 9.24 45.20
N ALA A 182 13.89 8.22 45.60
CA ALA A 182 14.38 6.86 45.79
C ALA A 182 14.87 6.22 44.48
N GLU A 183 14.16 6.41 43.37
CA GLU A 183 14.58 5.91 42.04
C GLU A 183 15.84 6.61 41.55
N LYS A 184 15.95 7.93 41.77
CA LYS A 184 17.17 8.69 41.44
C LYS A 184 18.37 8.24 42.26
N ASP A 185 18.17 7.96 43.55
CA ASP A 185 19.24 7.47 44.43
C ASP A 185 19.69 6.06 44.06
N GLU A 186 18.77 5.16 43.69
CA GLU A 186 19.12 3.84 43.17
C GLU A 186 19.88 3.92 41.84
N ALA A 187 19.40 4.75 40.90
CA ALA A 187 20.06 4.93 39.63
C ALA A 187 21.48 5.50 39.77
N LYS A 188 21.71 6.41 40.73
CA LYS A 188 23.06 6.91 41.05
C LYS A 188 23.96 5.82 41.62
N ARG A 189 23.45 4.98 42.54
CA ARG A 189 24.19 3.83 43.07
C ARG A 189 24.58 2.86 41.95
N GLN A 190 23.65 2.53 41.06
CA GLN A 190 23.93 1.65 39.93
C GLN A 190 24.92 2.29 38.93
N ALA A 191 24.81 3.58 38.66
CA ALA A 191 25.75 4.32 37.81
C ALA A 191 27.19 4.31 38.38
N GLU A 192 27.33 4.46 39.71
CA GLU A 192 28.62 4.41 40.39
C GLU A 192 29.24 3.00 40.34
N LEU A 193 28.43 1.94 40.47
CA LEU A 193 28.88 0.56 40.28
C LEU A 193 29.35 0.30 38.84
N ASN A 194 28.55 0.70 37.84
CA ASN A 194 28.91 0.55 36.43
C ASN A 194 30.22 1.28 36.09
N TRP A 195 30.42 2.48 36.63
CA TRP A 195 31.67 3.24 36.48
C TRP A 195 32.88 2.51 37.09
N ALA A 196 32.73 1.92 38.28
CA ALA A 196 33.80 1.14 38.91
C ALA A 196 34.15 -0.13 38.13
N GLU A 197 33.15 -0.83 37.58
CA GLU A 197 33.34 -2.03 36.75
C GLU A 197 33.99 -1.71 35.39
N CYS A 198 33.75 -0.52 34.84
CA CYS A 198 34.38 -0.04 33.62
C CYS A 198 35.77 0.61 33.82
N ASN A 199 36.51 0.18 34.84
CA ASN A 199 37.85 0.69 35.17
C ASN A 199 37.92 2.22 35.32
N GLN A 200 36.83 2.85 35.79
CA GLN A 200 36.72 4.30 35.95
C GLN A 200 36.96 5.09 34.65
N ALA A 201 36.69 4.50 33.48
CA ALA A 201 36.81 5.17 32.19
C ALA A 201 35.55 5.98 31.85
N ALA A 202 35.61 6.85 30.83
CA ALA A 202 34.45 7.64 30.40
C ALA A 202 33.38 6.77 29.70
N ALA A 203 32.10 6.91 30.06
CA ALA A 203 31.01 6.05 29.56
C ALA A 203 30.83 6.09 28.04
N TRP A 204 31.15 7.21 27.39
CA TRP A 204 31.06 7.35 25.93
C TRP A 204 32.23 6.70 25.17
N GLY A 205 33.27 6.23 25.86
CA GLY A 205 34.43 5.58 25.26
C GLY A 205 35.51 6.54 24.71
N CYS A 206 36.64 5.97 24.31
CA CYS A 206 37.77 6.71 23.70
C CYS A 206 38.06 6.29 22.25
N ALA A 207 37.25 5.43 21.64
CA ALA A 207 37.41 5.04 20.24
C ALA A 207 37.32 6.23 19.26
N TRP A 208 36.52 7.25 19.58
CA TRP A 208 36.41 8.48 18.79
C TRP A 208 37.77 9.21 18.67
N TYR A 209 38.58 9.20 19.73
CA TYR A 209 39.87 9.89 19.78
C TYR A 209 40.88 9.23 18.82
N VAL A 210 40.91 7.90 18.77
CA VAL A 210 41.78 7.15 17.84
C VAL A 210 41.36 7.41 16.39
N ALA A 211 40.06 7.38 16.11
CA ALA A 211 39.52 7.69 14.79
C ALA A 211 39.84 9.13 14.36
N TRP A 212 39.64 10.09 15.27
CA TRP A 212 39.96 11.50 15.06
C TRP A 212 41.45 11.70 14.76
N LEU A 213 42.34 11.16 15.60
CA LEU A 213 43.78 11.31 15.42
C LEU A 213 44.24 10.74 14.07
N GLY A 214 43.68 9.60 13.65
CA GLY A 214 43.93 9.04 12.32
C GLY A 214 43.57 10.00 11.18
N ARG A 215 42.45 10.72 11.29
CA ARG A 215 42.04 11.72 10.29
C ARG A 215 42.90 12.96 10.30
N VAL A 216 43.33 13.42 11.47
CA VAL A 216 44.29 14.53 11.56
C VAL A 216 45.63 14.13 10.93
N MET A 217 46.12 12.92 11.18
CA MET A 217 47.34 12.41 10.54
C MET A 217 47.21 12.34 9.02
N GLU A 218 46.07 11.91 8.50
CA GLU A 218 45.78 11.90 7.06
C GLU A 218 45.78 13.32 6.47
N ALA A 219 45.19 14.30 7.16
CA ALA A 219 45.22 15.71 6.73
C ALA A 219 46.66 16.29 6.71
N VAL A 220 47.48 15.93 7.71
CA VAL A 220 48.90 16.30 7.79
C VAL A 220 49.70 15.65 6.67
N GLU A 221 49.47 14.37 6.35
CA GLU A 221 50.10 13.67 5.22
C GLU A 221 49.78 14.36 3.89
N LYS A 222 48.55 14.84 3.73
CA LYS A 222 48.09 15.64 2.58
C LYS A 222 48.53 17.10 2.63
N LYS A 223 49.32 17.51 3.63
CA LYS A 223 49.88 18.87 3.81
C LYS A 223 48.81 19.97 3.95
N GLN A 224 47.69 19.63 4.58
CA GLN A 224 46.60 20.59 4.81
C GLN A 224 46.87 21.43 6.04
N ARG A 225 46.56 22.73 5.98
CA ARG A 225 46.65 23.63 7.13
C ARG A 225 45.55 23.31 8.14
N LEU A 226 45.93 22.97 9.37
CA LEU A 226 44.98 22.57 10.40
C LEU A 226 44.24 23.80 10.97
N LYS A 227 42.98 23.65 11.39
CA LYS A 227 42.15 24.72 11.98
C LYS A 227 41.42 24.23 13.23
N ILE A 228 41.44 25.06 14.28
CA ILE A 228 40.76 24.80 15.56
C ILE A 228 39.82 25.96 15.86
N VAL A 229 38.55 25.65 16.13
CA VAL A 229 37.51 26.66 16.39
C VAL A 229 37.26 26.84 17.88
N TYR A 230 37.32 28.09 18.34
CA TYR A 230 37.13 28.52 19.74
C TYR A 230 35.75 29.14 19.97
N PHE A 231 35.34 29.20 21.25
CA PHE A 231 34.17 29.93 21.68
C PHE A 231 34.28 31.44 21.44
N PRO A 232 33.14 32.17 21.38
CA PRO A 232 33.11 33.60 21.03
C PRO A 232 34.02 34.47 21.89
N GLY A 233 34.99 35.14 21.29
CA GLY A 233 35.96 36.02 21.96
C GLY A 233 36.97 35.28 22.84
N GLN A 234 37.15 33.98 22.63
CA GLN A 234 37.99 33.12 23.47
C GLN A 234 39.10 32.38 22.72
N VAL A 235 39.45 32.84 21.53
CA VAL A 235 40.61 32.38 20.76
C VAL A 235 41.86 32.31 21.65
N GLY A 236 42.54 31.17 21.61
CA GLY A 236 43.76 30.89 22.36
C GLY A 236 43.60 30.65 23.87
N LYS A 237 42.39 30.78 24.44
CA LYS A 237 42.13 30.52 25.86
C LYS A 237 41.89 29.03 26.11
N GLY A 238 42.09 28.59 27.36
CA GLY A 238 41.74 27.22 27.79
C GLY A 238 42.64 26.11 27.24
N LYS A 239 43.81 26.43 26.67
CA LYS A 239 44.81 25.45 26.24
C LYS A 239 45.48 24.77 27.43
N LEU A 240 45.69 23.47 27.31
CA LEU A 240 46.31 22.62 28.33
C LEU A 240 47.38 21.75 27.66
N THR A 241 48.44 21.40 28.40
CA THR A 241 49.36 20.33 27.96
C THR A 241 48.78 18.96 28.25
N MET A 242 49.31 17.91 27.61
CA MET A 242 48.85 16.53 27.84
C MET A 242 48.96 16.11 29.31
N GLU A 243 49.95 16.61 30.05
CA GLU A 243 50.12 16.35 31.48
C GLU A 243 49.08 17.07 32.34
N GLN A 244 48.64 18.25 31.90
CA GLN A 244 47.66 19.07 32.63
C GLN A 244 46.22 18.58 32.48
N LEU A 245 45.91 17.81 31.42
CA LEU A 245 44.56 17.28 31.19
C LEU A 245 44.05 16.43 32.36
N ALA A 246 44.95 15.70 33.02
CA ALA A 246 44.58 14.80 34.10
C ALA A 246 43.99 15.52 35.32
N ASP A 247 44.47 16.72 35.62
CA ASP A 247 44.14 17.47 36.85
C ASP A 247 43.24 18.68 36.61
N ALA A 248 43.11 19.14 35.36
CA ALA A 248 42.34 20.34 35.01
C ALA A 248 40.84 20.08 34.85
N ASP A 249 40.02 21.10 35.14
CA ASP A 249 38.60 21.08 34.77
C ASP A 249 38.44 21.33 33.26
N LEU A 250 38.09 20.25 32.54
CA LEU A 250 37.96 20.30 31.09
C LEU A 250 36.66 21.01 30.66
N TRP A 251 35.66 21.16 31.54
CA TRP A 251 34.33 21.69 31.22
C TRP A 251 34.08 23.10 31.82
N ASP A 252 35.13 23.83 32.18
CA ASP A 252 35.09 25.20 32.75
C ASP A 252 34.46 26.30 31.85
N GLY A 253 34.02 25.96 30.64
CA GLY A 253 33.44 26.89 29.67
C GLY A 253 34.42 27.87 29.01
N THR A 254 35.73 27.68 29.20
CA THR A 254 36.80 28.57 28.74
C THR A 254 37.51 28.03 27.50
N GLY A 255 37.54 28.84 26.44
CA GLY A 255 38.21 28.53 25.17
C GLY A 255 37.41 27.59 24.28
N CYS A 256 37.23 26.35 24.74
CA CYS A 256 36.53 25.29 24.04
C CYS A 256 35.97 24.25 25.04
N GLY A 257 35.26 23.23 24.57
CA GLY A 257 34.72 22.17 25.43
C GLY A 257 35.75 21.08 25.74
N GLY A 258 35.37 20.14 26.63
CA GLY A 258 36.31 19.18 27.21
C GLY A 258 37.04 18.30 26.19
N SER A 259 36.34 17.77 25.18
CA SER A 259 36.97 16.98 24.11
C SER A 259 37.88 17.84 23.22
N GLN A 260 37.52 19.10 22.94
CA GLN A 260 38.39 19.98 22.14
C GLN A 260 39.70 20.32 22.86
N LYS A 261 39.69 20.41 24.20
CA LYS A 261 40.92 20.67 24.97
C LYS A 261 41.94 19.55 24.82
N CYS A 262 41.52 18.28 24.78
CA CYS A 262 42.45 17.19 24.52
C CYS A 262 42.92 17.15 23.06
N GLU A 263 42.04 17.48 22.10
CA GLU A 263 42.44 17.61 20.69
C GLU A 263 43.56 18.64 20.51
N ILE A 264 43.41 19.83 21.12
CA ILE A 264 44.42 20.90 21.12
C ILE A 264 45.72 20.44 21.78
N ALA A 265 45.64 19.83 22.98
CA ALA A 265 46.81 19.36 23.72
C ALA A 265 47.61 18.32 22.91
N THR A 266 46.92 17.41 22.21
CA THR A 266 47.55 16.42 21.33
C THR A 266 48.24 17.10 20.15
N VAL A 267 47.58 18.05 19.48
CA VAL A 267 48.16 18.76 18.35
C VAL A 267 49.36 19.61 18.77
N ASP A 268 49.30 20.27 19.93
CA ASP A 268 50.42 21.03 20.50
C ASP A 268 51.61 20.12 20.82
N LEU A 269 51.37 18.93 21.39
CA LEU A 269 52.42 17.91 21.61
C LEU A 269 53.03 17.44 20.28
N MET A 270 52.21 17.16 19.28
CA MET A 270 52.68 16.74 17.96
C MET A 270 53.44 17.85 17.24
N LYS A 271 53.03 19.11 17.39
CA LYS A 271 53.75 20.30 16.90
C LYS A 271 55.13 20.42 17.54
N GLN A 272 55.26 20.15 18.84
CA GLN A 272 56.57 20.12 19.50
C GLN A 272 57.45 18.98 18.98
N LYS A 273 56.87 17.80 18.68
CA LYS A 273 57.59 16.61 18.24
C LYS A 273 57.99 16.63 16.76
N TYR A 274 57.13 17.15 15.89
CA TYR A 274 57.25 17.05 14.42
C TYR A 274 57.30 18.41 13.70
N GLY A 275 57.18 19.52 14.43
CA GLY A 275 57.39 20.87 13.90
C GLY A 275 56.23 21.42 13.07
N ALA A 276 56.55 22.23 12.07
CA ALA A 276 55.60 23.09 11.35
C ALA A 276 54.47 22.36 10.60
N VAL A 277 54.62 21.07 10.32
CA VAL A 277 53.58 20.25 9.65
C VAL A 277 52.32 20.04 10.48
N TRP A 278 52.38 20.25 11.80
CA TRP A 278 51.25 20.21 12.73
C TRP A 278 50.77 21.60 13.15
N GLU A 279 51.19 22.65 12.45
CA GLU A 279 50.75 24.00 12.77
C GLU A 279 49.29 24.21 12.37
N TYR A 280 48.54 24.87 13.25
CA TYR A 280 47.12 25.16 13.07
C TYR A 280 46.82 26.65 13.20
N ASP A 281 45.73 27.06 12.57
CA ASP A 281 45.12 28.37 12.73
C ASP A 281 44.03 28.31 13.80
N GLU A 282 43.93 29.37 14.59
CA GLU A 282 42.89 29.52 15.61
C GLU A 282 41.77 30.39 15.06
N VAL A 283 40.54 29.88 15.09
CA VAL A 283 39.37 30.50 14.47
C VAL A 283 38.35 30.81 15.55
N ASP A 284 37.80 32.03 15.57
CA ASP A 284 36.63 32.33 16.42
C ASP A 284 35.36 31.79 15.75
N VAL A 285 34.50 31.11 16.53
CA VAL A 285 33.24 30.59 15.97
C VAL A 285 32.34 31.70 15.43
N THR A 286 32.40 32.91 15.96
CA THR A 286 31.61 34.04 15.42
C THR A 286 32.08 34.44 14.03
N ASP A 287 33.39 34.43 13.78
CA ASP A 287 33.96 34.70 12.45
C ASP A 287 33.52 33.62 11.45
N PHE A 288 33.52 32.34 11.86
CA PHE A 288 33.01 31.24 11.06
C PHE A 288 31.51 31.42 10.73
N LEU A 289 30.68 31.68 11.75
CA LEU A 289 29.23 31.85 11.56
C LEU A 289 28.90 33.07 10.68
N HIS A 290 29.63 34.18 10.82
CA HIS A 290 29.44 35.37 9.99
C HIS A 290 29.87 35.15 8.54
N TYR A 291 30.91 34.34 8.31
CA TYR A 291 31.33 33.94 6.98
C TYR A 291 30.28 33.06 6.29
N GLU A 292 29.78 32.05 6.99
CA GLU A 292 28.79 31.09 6.45
C GLU A 292 27.37 31.67 6.34
N PHE A 293 26.98 32.58 7.25
CA PHE A 293 25.64 33.14 7.32
C PHE A 293 25.70 34.67 7.33
N GLN A 294 25.67 35.25 6.13
CA GLN A 294 25.72 36.70 5.98
C GLN A 294 24.43 37.36 6.49
N LYS A 295 24.58 38.48 7.22
CA LYS A 295 23.45 39.32 7.63
C LYS A 295 22.72 39.84 6.38
N GLU A 296 21.39 39.89 6.43
CA GLU A 296 20.50 40.12 5.29
C GLU A 296 20.52 39.00 4.22
N GLY A 297 21.23 37.90 4.47
CA GLY A 297 21.20 36.70 3.63
C GLY A 297 19.86 35.97 3.72
N VAL A 298 19.43 35.35 2.62
CA VAL A 298 18.26 34.49 2.61
C VAL A 298 18.63 33.14 3.20
N VAL A 299 17.81 32.66 4.12
CA VAL A 299 18.01 31.39 4.84
C VAL A 299 16.67 30.65 4.97
N ASP A 300 16.75 29.34 5.22
CA ASP A 300 15.61 28.59 5.74
C ASP A 300 15.78 28.48 7.26
N ALA A 301 14.76 28.87 8.02
CA ALA A 301 14.78 29.02 9.48
C ALA A 301 13.63 28.26 10.12
N ARG A 302 13.90 27.50 11.19
CA ARG A 302 12.89 26.66 11.82
C ARG A 302 11.98 27.46 12.75
N ARG A 303 10.66 27.45 12.51
CA ARG A 303 9.61 28.00 13.38
C ARG A 303 8.71 26.86 13.83
N GLY A 304 8.83 26.47 15.11
CA GLY A 304 8.18 25.27 15.64
C GLY A 304 8.72 23.98 14.99
N MET A 305 7.86 23.18 14.36
CA MET A 305 8.26 21.99 13.60
C MET A 305 8.44 22.24 12.09
N SER A 306 8.20 23.46 11.62
CA SER A 306 8.25 23.82 10.19
C SER A 306 9.47 24.67 9.84
N TRP A 307 9.99 24.51 8.62
CA TRP A 307 11.00 25.40 8.06
C TRP A 307 10.31 26.54 7.30
N GLN A 308 10.72 27.77 7.56
CA GLN A 308 10.22 28.96 6.87
C GLN A 308 11.36 29.71 6.21
N ARG A 309 11.11 30.22 5.00
CA ARG A 309 12.08 31.07 4.32
C ARG A 309 12.06 32.47 4.93
N GLY A 310 13.24 32.98 5.22
CA GLY A 310 13.36 34.34 5.75
C GLY A 310 14.69 34.99 5.44
N VAL A 311 14.76 36.27 5.79
CA VAL A 311 15.97 37.08 5.72
C VAL A 311 16.59 37.12 7.10
N LEU A 312 17.89 36.83 7.18
CA LEU A 312 18.63 36.79 8.43
C LEU A 312 18.85 38.21 8.95
N VAL A 313 18.16 38.57 10.04
CA VAL A 313 18.23 39.89 10.66
C VAL A 313 19.40 39.97 11.65
N GLN A 314 19.68 38.87 12.35
CA GLN A 314 20.76 38.80 13.33
C GLN A 314 21.43 37.42 13.35
N VAL A 315 22.77 37.43 13.32
CA VAL A 315 23.65 36.28 13.49
C VAL A 315 24.14 36.22 14.94
N PRO A 316 24.31 35.04 15.56
CA PRO A 316 24.88 34.90 16.90
C PRO A 316 26.24 35.57 17.05
N ASP A 317 26.40 36.41 18.06
CA ASP A 317 27.56 37.31 18.28
C ASP A 317 28.26 37.08 19.64
N GLY A 318 27.93 35.97 20.32
CA GLY A 318 28.45 35.63 21.64
C GLY A 318 27.70 36.27 22.82
N LYS A 319 26.85 37.30 22.59
CA LYS A 319 25.90 37.82 23.60
C LYS A 319 24.53 37.19 23.46
N THR A 320 24.18 36.78 22.25
CA THR A 320 22.93 36.12 21.90
C THR A 320 23.23 34.80 21.18
N SER A 321 22.62 33.69 21.63
CA SER A 321 22.79 32.36 21.05
C SER A 321 21.74 32.00 20.01
N ARG A 322 20.73 32.86 19.81
CA ARG A 322 19.61 32.66 18.89
C ARG A 322 19.77 33.49 17.63
N TRP A 323 19.35 32.94 16.51
CA TRP A 323 19.23 33.63 15.23
C TRP A 323 17.93 34.43 15.21
N ARG A 324 17.92 35.61 14.59
CA ARG A 324 16.68 36.35 14.31
C ARG A 324 16.43 36.38 12.81
N VAL A 325 15.24 35.96 12.40
CA VAL A 325 14.88 35.81 10.99
C VAL A 325 13.55 36.50 10.71
N ARG A 326 13.49 37.25 9.62
CA ARG A 326 12.26 37.87 9.10
C ARG A 326 11.67 36.98 8.03
N CYS A 327 10.50 36.39 8.28
CA CYS A 327 9.79 35.56 7.31
C CYS A 327 9.50 36.33 6.02
N GLN A 328 9.77 35.75 4.85
CA GLN A 328 9.49 36.41 3.57
C GLN A 328 8.00 36.45 3.23
N GLU A 329 7.22 35.46 3.68
CA GLU A 329 5.78 35.36 3.39
C GLU A 329 4.96 36.27 4.30
N THR A 330 5.23 36.23 5.61
CA THR A 330 4.43 36.95 6.61
C THR A 330 5.04 38.28 7.02
N SER A 331 6.30 38.54 6.65
CA SER A 331 7.11 39.69 7.13
C SER A 331 7.32 39.74 8.65
N GLU A 332 6.90 38.72 9.40
CA GLU A 332 7.11 38.64 10.85
C GLU A 332 8.55 38.24 11.19
N GLU A 333 9.11 38.85 12.23
CA GLU A 333 10.40 38.46 12.80
C GLU A 333 10.22 37.43 13.91
N PHE A 334 11.02 36.36 13.89
CA PHE A 334 11.04 35.35 14.95
C PHE A 334 12.48 34.95 15.29
N ASP A 335 12.68 34.53 16.54
CA ASP A 335 13.95 33.99 17.00
C ASP A 335 13.94 32.46 16.84
N THR A 336 15.06 31.89 16.39
CA THR A 336 15.23 30.44 16.22
C THR A 336 16.63 29.99 16.61
N ASP A 337 16.73 28.73 17.01
CA ASP A 337 18.01 28.06 17.30
C ASP A 337 18.56 27.30 16.07
N HIS A 338 17.77 27.20 15.00
CA HIS A 338 18.09 26.44 13.80
C HIS A 338 17.88 27.27 12.54
N VAL A 339 18.98 27.59 11.88
CA VAL A 339 19.04 28.20 10.56
C VAL A 339 19.92 27.35 9.67
N ARG A 340 19.56 27.25 8.39
CA ARG A 340 20.41 26.67 7.35
C ARG A 340 20.48 27.60 6.16
N GLN A 341 21.57 27.52 5.41
CA GLN A 341 21.61 28.11 4.07
C GLN A 341 20.42 27.55 3.29
N VAL A 342 19.85 28.35 2.39
CA VAL A 342 18.76 27.88 1.52
C VAL A 342 19.20 26.56 0.89
N ALA A 343 18.55 25.47 1.29
CA ALA A 343 19.01 24.12 0.97
C ALA A 343 19.18 23.96 -0.55
N ASP A 344 20.11 23.09 -0.94
CA ASP A 344 20.30 22.60 -2.30
C ASP A 344 18.97 22.54 -3.04
N THR A 345 18.78 23.46 -3.97
CA THR A 345 17.52 23.51 -4.69
C THR A 345 17.48 22.36 -5.69
N PHE A 346 16.29 21.93 -6.08
CA PHE A 346 16.14 21.11 -7.28
C PHE A 346 16.90 21.71 -8.47
N ASP A 347 17.10 23.04 -8.52
CA ASP A 347 17.94 23.70 -9.53
C ASP A 347 19.41 23.27 -9.47
N GLN A 348 19.96 22.97 -8.29
CA GLN A 348 21.33 22.48 -8.15
C GLN A 348 21.45 21.03 -8.60
N LEU A 349 20.48 20.18 -8.23
CA LEU A 349 20.40 18.80 -8.73
C LEU A 349 20.30 18.82 -10.27
N ILE A 350 19.39 19.62 -10.81
CA ILE A 350 19.19 19.79 -12.26
C ILE A 350 20.49 20.26 -12.92
N ARG A 351 21.16 21.28 -12.38
CA ARG A 351 22.46 21.74 -12.90
C ARG A 351 23.52 20.66 -12.85
N ALA A 352 23.61 19.88 -11.77
CA ALA A 352 24.59 18.80 -11.63
C ALA A 352 24.37 17.71 -12.68
N ILE A 353 23.12 17.29 -12.88
CA ILE A 353 22.73 16.35 -13.95
C ILE A 353 23.11 16.93 -15.31
N GLY A 354 22.77 18.18 -15.59
CA GLY A 354 23.10 18.85 -16.84
C GLY A 354 24.61 18.90 -17.11
N CYS A 355 25.41 19.27 -16.10
CA CYS A 355 26.87 19.26 -16.18
C CYS A 355 27.42 17.86 -16.48
N ASN A 356 26.91 16.82 -15.82
CA ASN A 356 27.35 15.44 -16.06
C ASN A 356 27.03 14.98 -17.48
N VAL A 357 25.81 15.22 -17.96
CA VAL A 357 25.40 14.89 -19.34
C VAL A 357 26.30 15.62 -20.35
N LEU A 358 26.58 16.91 -20.14
CA LEU A 358 27.46 17.68 -21.01
C LEU A 358 28.92 17.19 -20.95
N GLN A 359 29.41 16.76 -19.79
CA GLN A 359 30.73 16.14 -19.65
C GLN A 359 30.81 14.81 -20.40
N GLN A 360 29.79 13.96 -20.31
CA GLN A 360 29.71 12.72 -21.08
C GLN A 360 29.73 13.02 -22.59
N VAL A 361 28.92 13.98 -23.04
CA VAL A 361 28.91 14.42 -24.45
C VAL A 361 30.28 14.95 -24.89
N HIS A 362 30.96 15.74 -24.04
CA HIS A 362 32.29 16.26 -24.34
C HIS A 362 33.37 15.18 -24.36
N GLN A 363 33.30 14.20 -23.45
CA GLN A 363 34.19 13.05 -23.43
C GLN A 363 34.00 12.19 -24.68
N MET A 364 32.75 11.92 -25.07
CA MET A 364 32.42 11.25 -26.32
C MET A 364 32.91 12.03 -27.55
N ALA A 365 32.82 13.37 -27.52
CA ALA A 365 33.35 14.21 -28.59
C ALA A 365 34.89 14.12 -28.71
N LYS A 366 35.60 14.09 -27.57
CA LYS A 366 37.05 13.86 -27.52
C LYS A 366 37.45 12.48 -28.00
N GLU A 367 36.71 11.44 -27.62
CA GLU A 367 36.92 10.08 -28.12
C GLU A 367 36.70 10.02 -29.64
N LYS A 368 35.63 10.65 -30.14
CA LYS A 368 35.40 10.79 -31.58
C LYS A 368 36.55 11.53 -32.28
N GLU A 369 37.08 12.59 -31.69
CA GLU A 369 38.21 13.34 -32.25
C GLU A 369 39.52 12.52 -32.24
N GLN A 370 39.78 11.79 -31.15
CA GLN A 370 40.91 10.88 -31.03
C GLN A 370 40.85 9.77 -32.08
N VAL A 371 39.68 9.15 -32.28
CA VAL A 371 39.56 8.09 -33.29
C VAL A 371 39.64 8.67 -34.72
N ASN A 372 39.15 9.89 -34.96
CA ASN A 372 39.37 10.60 -36.23
C ASN A 372 40.86 10.89 -36.49
N GLU A 373 41.61 11.26 -35.46
CA GLU A 373 43.06 11.49 -35.56
C GLU A 373 43.83 10.18 -35.81
N ASP A 374 43.40 9.08 -35.19
CA ASP A 374 43.95 7.75 -35.46
C ASP A 374 43.66 7.29 -36.90
N ILE A 375 42.47 7.58 -37.46
CA ILE A 375 42.20 7.39 -38.90
C ILE A 375 43.15 8.21 -39.77
N ARG A 376 43.39 9.49 -39.45
CA ARG A 376 44.33 10.33 -40.21
C ARG A 376 45.74 9.77 -40.18
N ARG A 377 46.20 9.27 -39.03
CA ARG A 377 47.52 8.61 -38.91
C ARG A 377 47.61 7.34 -39.74
N LEU A 378 46.53 6.55 -39.79
CA LEU A 378 46.45 5.34 -40.61
C LEU A 378 46.40 5.64 -42.13
N SER A 379 45.91 6.82 -42.53
CA SER A 379 45.86 7.23 -43.95
C SER A 379 47.24 7.36 -44.61
N HIS A 380 48.31 7.62 -43.84
CA HIS A 380 49.68 7.69 -44.34
C HIS A 380 50.32 6.30 -44.57
N LEU A 381 49.72 5.22 -44.06
CA LEU A 381 50.24 3.85 -44.16
C LEU A 381 49.69 3.08 -45.38
N VAL A 382 48.81 3.70 -46.18
CA VAL A 382 48.26 3.11 -47.40
C VAL A 382 48.54 4.02 -48.61
N PRO A 383 49.72 3.92 -49.25
CA PRO A 383 50.06 4.74 -50.40
C PRO A 383 49.38 4.29 -51.71
N GLU A 384 48.77 3.11 -51.77
CA GLU A 384 48.45 2.43 -53.05
C GLU A 384 46.95 2.27 -53.37
N CYS A 385 46.03 2.77 -52.56
CA CYS A 385 44.61 2.77 -52.92
C CYS A 385 44.16 4.21 -53.18
N GLY A 386 43.81 4.54 -54.42
CA GLY A 386 43.49 5.90 -54.89
C GLY A 386 42.24 6.55 -54.30
N THR A 387 41.78 6.13 -53.12
CA THR A 387 40.76 6.79 -52.31
C THR A 387 41.20 6.68 -50.85
N THR A 388 41.48 7.80 -50.19
CA THR A 388 41.93 7.74 -48.80
C THR A 388 40.73 7.39 -47.90
N VAL A 389 40.93 6.56 -46.86
CA VAL A 389 39.87 6.20 -45.88
C VAL A 389 39.15 7.44 -45.31
N PRO A 390 39.85 8.57 -45.00
CA PRO A 390 39.20 9.83 -44.66
C PRO A 390 38.17 10.33 -45.68
N GLU A 391 38.44 10.23 -46.99
CA GLU A 391 37.53 10.68 -48.05
C GLU A 391 36.28 9.79 -48.15
N LEU A 392 36.43 8.47 -47.95
CA LEU A 392 35.31 7.53 -47.97
C LEU A 392 34.37 7.75 -46.76
N VAL A 393 34.95 7.94 -45.56
CA VAL A 393 34.19 8.23 -44.34
C VAL A 393 33.50 9.60 -44.43
N GLN A 394 34.18 10.63 -44.96
CA GLN A 394 33.60 11.98 -45.12
C GLN A 394 32.49 12.03 -46.18
N SER A 395 32.58 11.26 -47.27
CA SER A 395 31.63 11.34 -48.38
C SER A 395 30.45 10.38 -48.26
N GLN A 396 30.62 9.23 -47.59
CA GLN A 396 29.63 8.14 -47.61
C GLN A 396 29.24 7.60 -46.22
N GLY A 397 29.87 8.07 -45.14
CA GLY A 397 29.55 7.66 -43.76
C GLY A 397 30.28 6.39 -43.31
N ILE A 398 30.40 6.22 -41.99
CA ILE A 398 31.24 5.18 -41.36
C ILE A 398 30.76 3.77 -41.74
N GLN A 399 29.45 3.53 -41.82
CA GLN A 399 28.89 2.21 -42.15
C GLN A 399 29.33 1.73 -43.55
N LYS A 400 29.29 2.61 -44.56
CA LYS A 400 29.72 2.24 -45.91
C LYS A 400 31.23 2.00 -46.02
N ALA A 401 32.02 2.64 -45.16
CA ALA A 401 33.44 2.35 -45.06
C ALA A 401 33.69 0.96 -44.45
N ILE A 402 32.95 0.58 -43.40
CA ILE A 402 32.98 -0.77 -42.82
C ILE A 402 32.63 -1.81 -43.90
N ASP A 403 31.55 -1.59 -44.64
CA ASP A 403 31.07 -2.51 -45.67
C ASP A 403 32.08 -2.64 -46.83
N PHE A 404 32.69 -1.53 -47.27
CA PHE A 404 33.74 -1.53 -48.28
C PHE A 404 34.96 -2.37 -47.87
N PHE A 405 35.41 -2.25 -46.62
CA PHE A 405 36.55 -3.02 -46.10
C PHE A 405 36.22 -4.51 -45.88
N PHE A 406 34.97 -4.82 -45.56
CA PHE A 406 34.52 -6.21 -45.40
C PHE A 406 34.47 -6.96 -46.73
N ASP A 407 34.05 -6.30 -47.82
CA ASP A 407 33.80 -6.95 -49.11
C ASP A 407 35.02 -7.02 -50.07
N GLN A 408 35.99 -6.10 -49.96
CA GLN A 408 36.98 -5.88 -51.04
C GLN A 408 38.43 -6.30 -50.71
N MET A 409 38.76 -6.78 -49.50
CA MET A 409 40.16 -6.92 -49.05
C MET A 409 40.48 -8.24 -48.34
N THR A 410 41.67 -8.81 -48.60
CA THR A 410 42.22 -9.95 -47.84
C THR A 410 42.67 -9.54 -46.43
N PRO A 411 42.34 -10.30 -45.37
CA PRO A 411 42.60 -9.90 -43.99
C PRO A 411 44.10 -9.95 -43.69
N THR A 412 44.73 -8.78 -43.61
CA THR A 412 46.04 -8.61 -42.97
C THR A 412 45.83 -8.12 -41.54
N PRO A 413 46.80 -8.30 -40.62
CA PRO A 413 46.68 -7.81 -39.24
C PRO A 413 46.36 -6.31 -39.15
N PHE A 414 46.83 -5.54 -40.14
CA PHE A 414 46.57 -4.11 -40.25
C PHE A 414 45.10 -3.78 -40.58
N PHE A 415 44.47 -4.53 -41.51
CA PHE A 415 43.07 -4.30 -41.88
C PHE A 415 42.10 -4.76 -40.78
N THR A 416 42.47 -5.79 -40.02
CA THR A 416 41.68 -6.22 -38.86
C THR A 416 41.64 -5.12 -37.79
N ASP A 417 42.76 -4.46 -37.52
CA ASP A 417 42.84 -3.34 -36.55
C ASP A 417 42.01 -2.12 -37.02
N LEU A 418 42.08 -1.78 -38.31
CA LEU A 418 41.28 -0.70 -38.90
C LEU A 418 39.77 -1.01 -38.91
N TYR A 419 39.39 -2.24 -39.21
CA TYR A 419 38.00 -2.69 -39.19
C TYR A 419 37.39 -2.65 -37.78
N VAL A 420 38.16 -3.06 -36.76
CA VAL A 420 37.76 -2.94 -35.35
C VAL A 420 37.54 -1.48 -34.97
N LYS A 421 38.47 -0.58 -35.32
CA LYS A 421 38.36 0.86 -35.04
C LYS A 421 37.19 1.54 -35.75
N LEU A 422 36.88 1.15 -36.99
CA LEU A 422 35.72 1.65 -37.72
C LEU A 422 34.39 1.21 -37.07
N ARG A 423 34.33 -0.02 -36.52
CA ARG A 423 33.18 -0.48 -35.73
C ARG A 423 33.03 0.27 -34.41
N GLU A 424 34.13 0.55 -33.72
CA GLU A 424 34.13 1.38 -32.50
C GLU A 424 33.60 2.80 -32.79
N LEU A 425 34.00 3.40 -33.91
CA LEU A 425 33.45 4.67 -34.38
C LEU A 425 31.96 4.62 -34.68
N LYS A 426 31.51 3.55 -35.33
CA LYS A 426 30.08 3.39 -35.66
C LYS A 426 29.24 3.29 -34.38
N ALA A 427 29.72 2.53 -33.39
CA ALA A 427 29.09 2.44 -32.08
C ALA A 427 29.00 3.82 -31.39
N LEU A 428 30.08 4.63 -31.45
CA LEU A 428 30.09 5.99 -30.89
C LEU A 428 29.20 6.97 -31.67
N GLU A 429 29.08 6.84 -33.00
CA GLU A 429 28.19 7.67 -33.82
C GLU A 429 26.72 7.36 -33.53
N ASP A 430 26.37 6.09 -33.39
CA ASP A 430 25.02 5.66 -32.98
C ASP A 430 24.68 6.17 -31.56
N GLN A 431 25.66 6.16 -30.66
CA GLN A 431 25.51 6.71 -29.31
C GLN A 431 25.38 8.25 -29.29
N LYS A 432 26.09 8.99 -30.18
CA LYS A 432 25.93 10.45 -30.34
C LYS A 432 24.56 10.80 -30.96
N GLN A 433 24.07 10.00 -31.91
CA GLN A 433 22.76 10.23 -32.53
C GLN A 433 21.61 10.12 -31.53
N ALA A 434 21.75 9.26 -30.51
CA ALA A 434 20.84 9.20 -29.37
C ALA A 434 20.86 10.45 -28.45
N LEU A 435 21.94 11.26 -28.50
CA LEU A 435 22.18 12.40 -27.61
C LEU A 435 22.03 13.78 -28.28
N ASN A 436 21.88 13.85 -29.61
CA ASN A 436 21.94 15.08 -30.42
C ASN A 436 20.72 16.05 -30.28
N CYS A 437 19.98 15.99 -29.18
CA CYS A 437 18.92 16.97 -28.84
C CYS A 437 19.43 18.15 -27.99
N ALA A 438 20.72 18.22 -27.60
CA ALA A 438 21.18 19.10 -26.53
C ALA A 438 22.17 20.23 -26.93
N GLU A 439 22.63 20.31 -28.18
CA GLU A 439 23.55 21.38 -28.63
C GLU A 439 22.78 22.70 -28.88
N GLY A 440 22.28 23.33 -27.81
CA GLY A 440 21.58 24.62 -27.90
C GLY A 440 21.02 25.19 -26.60
N ASP A 441 20.81 24.38 -25.56
CA ASP A 441 20.10 24.81 -24.35
C ASP A 441 21.04 25.08 -23.16
N ALA A 442 20.65 26.03 -22.30
CA ALA A 442 21.33 26.28 -21.03
C ALA A 442 21.44 24.99 -20.20
N VAL A 443 22.54 24.81 -19.46
CA VAL A 443 22.86 23.60 -18.66
C VAL A 443 21.67 23.08 -17.85
N GLU A 444 20.85 23.99 -17.32
CA GLU A 444 19.62 23.70 -16.58
C GLU A 444 18.55 23.01 -17.41
N GLY A 445 18.34 23.44 -18.66
CA GLY A 445 17.37 22.82 -19.57
C GLY A 445 17.76 21.38 -19.91
N VAL A 446 19.05 21.14 -20.19
CA VAL A 446 19.57 19.79 -20.43
C VAL A 446 19.37 18.89 -19.21
N GLY A 447 19.67 19.42 -18.02
CA GLY A 447 19.48 18.70 -16.76
C GLY A 447 18.02 18.36 -16.47
N GLN A 448 17.09 19.28 -16.73
CA GLN A 448 15.66 19.08 -16.51
C GLN A 448 15.09 18.00 -17.43
N VAL A 449 15.46 18.02 -18.71
CA VAL A 449 15.05 17.00 -19.69
C VAL A 449 15.60 15.63 -19.31
N ALA A 450 16.88 15.55 -18.93
CA ALA A 450 17.51 14.29 -18.51
C ALA A 450 16.85 13.71 -17.25
N LEU A 451 16.59 14.55 -16.23
CA LEU A 451 15.90 14.12 -15.01
C LEU A 451 14.47 13.65 -15.30
N GLN A 452 13.72 14.40 -16.13
CA GLN A 452 12.36 14.01 -16.52
C GLN A 452 12.36 12.67 -17.27
N GLN A 453 13.31 12.44 -18.18
CA GLN A 453 13.42 11.18 -18.92
C GLN A 453 13.78 10.01 -17.99
N MET A 454 14.71 10.20 -17.06
CA MET A 454 15.05 9.21 -16.04
C MET A 454 13.83 8.81 -15.21
N LEU A 455 13.10 9.79 -14.67
CA LEU A 455 11.89 9.52 -13.88
C LEU A 455 10.82 8.82 -14.72
N ARG A 456 10.66 9.21 -15.99
CA ARG A 456 9.73 8.57 -16.92
C ARG A 456 10.07 7.09 -17.13
N ASP A 457 11.34 6.76 -17.37
CA ASP A 457 11.76 5.38 -17.63
C ASP A 457 11.55 4.49 -16.39
N ILE A 458 11.85 5.01 -15.20
CA ILE A 458 11.63 4.30 -13.94
C ILE A 458 10.13 4.11 -13.67
N ILE A 459 9.30 5.14 -13.86
CA ILE A 459 7.85 5.03 -13.67
C ILE A 459 7.25 4.06 -14.70
N ASN A 460 7.67 4.10 -15.95
CA ASN A 460 7.21 3.15 -16.98
C ASN A 460 7.61 1.71 -16.66
N LEU A 461 8.77 1.49 -16.05
CA LEU A 461 9.20 0.16 -15.61
C LEU A 461 8.29 -0.42 -14.52
N HIS A 462 7.86 0.40 -13.55
CA HIS A 462 7.03 -0.05 -12.43
C HIS A 462 5.51 0.07 -12.72
N CYS A 463 5.12 0.99 -13.61
CA CYS A 463 3.74 1.27 -14.01
C CYS A 463 3.66 1.64 -15.51
N PRO A 464 3.73 0.65 -16.42
CA PRO A 464 3.81 0.90 -17.87
C PRO A 464 2.56 1.52 -18.51
N ALA A 465 1.46 1.60 -17.77
CA ALA A 465 0.20 2.20 -18.21
C ALA A 465 0.01 3.66 -17.72
N ALA A 466 1.03 4.23 -17.07
CA ALA A 466 1.02 5.63 -16.64
C ALA A 466 1.73 6.51 -17.68
N ASP A 467 1.00 7.46 -18.26
CA ASP A 467 1.56 8.47 -19.14
C ASP A 467 2.19 9.60 -18.31
N VAL A 468 3.50 9.81 -18.47
CA VAL A 468 4.29 10.76 -17.69
C VAL A 468 4.36 12.12 -18.38
N GLY A 469 3.77 13.13 -17.75
CA GLY A 469 3.72 14.53 -18.20
C GLY A 469 5.00 15.32 -17.94
N ALA A 470 4.86 16.65 -17.93
CA ALA A 470 5.96 17.59 -17.69
C ALA A 470 6.35 17.65 -16.21
N LEU A 471 7.65 17.87 -15.97
CA LEU A 471 8.22 18.12 -14.65
C LEU A 471 8.10 19.60 -14.30
N ALA A 472 7.52 19.92 -13.15
CA ALA A 472 7.33 21.29 -12.67
C ALA A 472 7.95 21.46 -11.28
N LEU A 473 8.75 22.53 -11.12
CA LEU A 473 9.31 22.92 -9.83
C LEU A 473 8.33 23.81 -9.07
N GLY A 474 8.28 23.65 -7.75
CA GLY A 474 7.37 24.38 -6.89
C GLY A 474 7.79 24.34 -5.43
N ARG A 475 6.83 24.64 -4.55
CA ARG A 475 6.96 24.50 -3.11
C ARG A 475 5.71 23.86 -2.55
N LEU A 476 5.88 23.03 -1.52
CA LEU A 476 4.77 22.59 -0.68
C LEU A 476 4.21 23.77 0.12
N PRO A 477 2.97 23.68 0.65
CA PRO A 477 2.42 24.67 1.58
C PRO A 477 3.33 24.96 2.79
N SER A 478 4.13 23.97 3.20
CA SER A 478 5.16 24.12 4.23
C SER A 478 6.36 25.00 3.83
N GLY A 479 6.40 25.52 2.61
CA GLY A 479 7.54 26.25 2.05
C GLY A 479 8.68 25.36 1.55
N THR A 480 8.61 24.04 1.74
CA THR A 480 9.65 23.08 1.32
C THR A 480 9.75 23.05 -0.21
N PRO A 481 10.96 23.18 -0.81
CA PRO A 481 11.15 23.00 -2.25
C PRO A 481 10.63 21.64 -2.70
N SER A 482 9.84 21.63 -3.77
CA SER A 482 9.27 20.42 -4.32
C SER A 482 9.41 20.38 -5.83
N MET A 483 9.36 19.16 -6.35
CA MET A 483 9.27 18.87 -7.77
C MET A 483 8.03 18.02 -7.97
N SER A 484 7.20 18.36 -8.95
CA SER A 484 5.98 17.62 -9.26
C SER A 484 6.07 17.03 -10.66
N LEU A 485 5.54 15.83 -10.81
CA LEU A 485 5.44 15.13 -12.08
C LEU A 485 4.00 14.69 -12.27
N ARG A 486 3.36 15.24 -13.30
CA ARG A 486 1.98 14.89 -13.63
C ARG A 486 1.93 13.53 -14.30
N LEU A 487 1.06 12.66 -13.80
CA LEU A 487 0.78 11.33 -14.31
C LEU A 487 -0.66 11.23 -14.77
N GLN A 488 -0.88 10.49 -15.85
CA GLN A 488 -2.21 10.09 -16.30
C GLN A 488 -2.26 8.57 -16.35
N THR A 489 -3.22 7.97 -15.65
CA THR A 489 -3.48 6.54 -15.69
C THR A 489 -4.69 6.27 -16.58
N ARG A 490 -4.62 5.19 -17.37
CA ARG A 490 -5.68 4.84 -18.34
C ARG A 490 -6.78 3.96 -17.75
N ASP A 491 -6.52 3.31 -16.62
CA ASP A 491 -7.49 2.47 -15.94
C ASP A 491 -7.25 2.42 -14.42
N ILE A 492 -8.21 1.83 -13.70
CA ILE A 492 -8.15 1.66 -12.25
C ILE A 492 -6.99 0.74 -11.82
N ARG A 493 -6.62 -0.23 -12.66
CA ARG A 493 -5.54 -1.18 -12.37
C ARG A 493 -4.18 -0.48 -12.34
N ALA A 494 -3.91 0.39 -13.29
CA ALA A 494 -2.71 1.24 -13.34
C ALA A 494 -2.66 2.19 -12.14
N THR A 495 -3.81 2.74 -11.75
CA THR A 495 -3.96 3.61 -10.58
C THR A 495 -3.62 2.86 -9.28
N HIS A 496 -4.09 1.63 -9.13
CA HIS A 496 -3.76 0.77 -7.98
C HIS A 496 -2.30 0.31 -7.97
N ARG A 497 -1.73 -0.02 -9.13
CA ARG A 497 -0.29 -0.33 -9.22
C ARG A 497 0.57 0.87 -8.82
N LEU A 498 0.23 2.07 -9.30
CA LEU A 498 0.94 3.29 -8.94
C LEU A 498 0.88 3.55 -7.43
N ARG A 499 -0.30 3.38 -6.81
CA ARG A 499 -0.48 3.47 -5.36
C ARG A 499 0.48 2.55 -4.61
N ASP A 500 0.53 1.28 -5.00
CA ASP A 500 1.35 0.27 -4.32
C ASP A 500 2.84 0.57 -4.46
N VAL A 501 3.28 0.96 -5.66
CA VAL A 501 4.67 1.34 -5.97
C VAL A 501 5.11 2.59 -5.19
N VAL A 502 4.23 3.57 -5.00
CA VAL A 502 4.50 4.75 -4.18
C VAL A 502 4.62 4.40 -2.69
N LEU A 503 3.88 3.40 -2.22
CA LEU A 503 3.90 2.96 -0.83
C LEU A 503 5.09 2.05 -0.49
N SER A 504 5.47 1.15 -1.40
CA SER A 504 6.50 0.11 -1.20
C SER A 504 7.93 0.67 -1.03
N SER A 505 8.14 1.96 -1.24
CA SER A 505 9.45 2.63 -1.28
C SER A 505 10.39 2.11 -2.39
N GLU A 506 9.93 1.16 -3.22
CA GLU A 506 10.67 0.63 -4.37
C GLU A 506 10.93 1.71 -5.41
N LEU A 507 9.94 2.59 -5.65
CA LEU A 507 10.10 3.73 -6.55
C LEU A 507 11.23 4.65 -6.10
N GLU A 508 11.25 5.00 -4.81
CA GLU A 508 12.31 5.83 -4.21
C GLU A 508 13.68 5.14 -4.31
N ALA A 509 13.75 3.84 -4.03
CA ALA A 509 14.98 3.07 -4.15
C ALA A 509 15.50 3.04 -5.60
N ALA A 510 14.63 2.82 -6.59
CA ALA A 510 14.98 2.79 -8.00
C ALA A 510 15.47 4.16 -8.50
N MET A 511 14.75 5.24 -8.18
CA MET A 511 15.15 6.62 -8.51
C MET A 511 16.50 6.97 -7.92
N ASN A 512 16.72 6.66 -6.64
CA ASN A 512 17.96 6.99 -5.94
C ASN A 512 19.14 6.13 -6.41
N ALA A 513 18.91 4.87 -6.78
CA ALA A 513 19.93 4.02 -7.39
C ALA A 513 20.37 4.58 -8.75
N GLU A 514 19.44 5.05 -9.58
CA GLU A 514 19.76 5.61 -10.89
C GLU A 514 20.47 6.98 -10.78
N LEU A 515 20.04 7.84 -9.85
CA LEU A 515 20.77 9.06 -9.52
C LEU A 515 22.21 8.78 -9.08
N SER A 516 22.41 7.75 -8.25
CA SER A 516 23.74 7.38 -7.75
C SER A 516 24.68 6.87 -8.85
N LYS A 517 24.16 6.23 -9.90
CA LYS A 517 24.96 5.80 -11.06
C LYS A 517 25.42 6.98 -11.91
N ASN A 518 24.52 7.94 -12.15
CA ASN A 518 24.78 9.09 -13.02
C ASN A 518 25.60 10.19 -12.32
N LEU A 519 25.57 10.24 -10.98
CA LEU A 519 26.29 11.23 -10.16
C LEU A 519 27.13 10.54 -9.05
N PRO A 520 28.28 9.93 -9.39
CA PRO A 520 29.04 9.05 -8.49
C PRO A 520 29.70 9.72 -7.27
N GLU A 521 29.83 11.05 -7.22
CA GLU A 521 30.45 11.77 -6.08
C GLU A 521 29.47 12.19 -4.97
N HIS A 522 28.16 11.93 -5.08
CA HIS A 522 27.18 12.57 -4.19
C HIS A 522 26.10 11.63 -3.64
N ARG A 523 26.30 11.14 -2.39
CA ARG A 523 25.25 10.50 -1.57
C ARG A 523 24.23 11.51 -1.01
N ARG A 524 24.46 12.81 -1.25
CA ARG A 524 23.73 13.98 -0.76
C ARG A 524 22.30 14.14 -1.24
N TRP A 525 21.98 13.79 -2.49
CA TRP A 525 20.63 13.96 -3.03
C TRP A 525 19.91 12.62 -3.09
N GLN A 526 18.88 12.47 -2.26
CA GLN A 526 17.93 11.39 -2.39
C GLN A 526 16.57 11.99 -2.68
N LEU A 527 15.89 11.53 -3.72
CA LEU A 527 14.49 11.83 -3.95
C LEU A 527 13.63 11.04 -2.97
N GLN A 528 12.68 11.73 -2.37
CA GLN A 528 11.63 11.17 -1.53
C GLN A 528 10.28 11.60 -2.09
N VAL A 529 9.33 10.67 -2.17
CA VAL A 529 7.96 10.95 -2.58
C VAL A 529 7.18 11.49 -1.39
N VAL A 530 6.48 12.60 -1.58
CA VAL A 530 5.58 13.17 -0.58
C VAL A 530 4.27 12.38 -0.60
N LYS A 531 4.27 11.23 0.08
CA LYS A 531 3.15 10.27 0.08
C LYS A 531 1.82 10.95 0.43
N THR A 532 1.80 11.84 1.42
CA THR A 532 0.58 12.58 1.81
C THR A 532 -0.06 13.35 0.66
N GLU A 533 0.72 14.08 -0.14
CA GLU A 533 0.18 14.86 -1.27
C GLU A 533 -0.30 13.95 -2.39
N PHE A 534 0.45 12.88 -2.69
CA PHE A 534 0.01 11.86 -3.63
C PHE A 534 -1.34 11.25 -3.21
N PHE A 535 -1.52 10.90 -1.93
CA PHE A 535 -2.74 10.25 -1.45
C PHE A 535 -3.96 11.18 -1.41
N LYS A 536 -3.78 12.47 -1.11
CA LYS A 536 -4.84 13.48 -1.27
C LYS A 536 -5.38 13.49 -2.71
N MET A 537 -4.47 13.46 -3.69
CA MET A 537 -4.84 13.45 -5.11
C MET A 537 -5.42 12.10 -5.55
N TYR A 538 -4.85 11.00 -5.07
CA TYR A 538 -5.34 9.65 -5.33
C TYR A 538 -6.80 9.49 -4.87
N GLU A 539 -7.13 9.85 -3.64
CA GLU A 539 -8.49 9.78 -3.10
C GLU A 539 -9.47 10.65 -3.89
N ARG A 540 -9.07 11.91 -4.19
CA ARG A 540 -9.87 12.79 -5.06
C ARG A 540 -10.08 12.19 -6.43
N SER A 541 -9.04 11.60 -7.03
CA SER A 541 -9.12 10.95 -8.33
C SER A 541 -10.16 9.84 -8.31
N LEU A 542 -10.15 8.99 -7.28
CA LEU A 542 -11.09 7.88 -7.11
C LEU A 542 -12.56 8.31 -7.00
N LEU A 543 -12.82 9.45 -6.35
CA LEU A 543 -14.16 10.05 -6.24
C LEU A 543 -14.61 10.73 -7.54
N SER A 544 -13.65 11.28 -8.29
CA SER A 544 -13.89 11.96 -9.57
C SER A 544 -13.90 11.03 -10.79
N LEU A 545 -13.53 9.74 -10.61
CA LEU A 545 -13.49 8.75 -11.68
C LEU A 545 -14.82 8.75 -12.42
N SER A 546 -14.75 8.95 -13.74
CA SER A 546 -15.91 8.90 -14.63
C SER A 546 -15.96 7.65 -15.49
N GLU A 547 -14.86 6.93 -15.61
CA GLU A 547 -14.76 5.77 -16.48
C GLU A 547 -15.08 4.48 -15.71
N LEU A 548 -16.10 3.77 -16.20
CA LEU A 548 -16.45 2.42 -15.77
C LEU A 548 -15.47 1.41 -16.38
N THR A 549 -15.16 0.34 -15.63
CA THR A 549 -14.45 -0.81 -16.22
C THR A 549 -15.27 -1.41 -17.38
N PRO A 550 -14.66 -2.17 -18.30
CA PRO A 550 -15.40 -2.82 -19.38
C PRO A 550 -16.60 -3.63 -18.87
N HIS A 551 -16.41 -4.42 -17.80
CA HIS A 551 -17.48 -5.19 -17.16
C HIS A 551 -18.56 -4.29 -16.56
N GLN A 552 -18.20 -3.25 -15.80
CA GLN A 552 -19.17 -2.32 -15.22
C GLN A 552 -19.97 -1.56 -16.30
N ARG A 553 -19.33 -1.23 -17.43
CA ARG A 553 -19.98 -0.57 -18.57
C ARG A 553 -20.98 -1.50 -19.25
N GLU A 554 -20.60 -2.75 -19.49
CA GLU A 554 -21.50 -3.78 -20.03
C GLU A 554 -22.74 -3.95 -19.14
N ARG A 555 -22.54 -4.03 -17.82
CA ARG A 555 -23.67 -4.14 -16.87
C ARG A 555 -24.50 -2.88 -16.77
N LEU A 556 -23.91 -1.69 -16.84
CA LEU A 556 -24.71 -0.45 -16.90
C LEU A 556 -25.56 -0.40 -18.19
N GLN A 557 -25.01 -0.81 -19.33
CA GLN A 557 -25.75 -0.90 -20.59
C GLN A 557 -26.89 -1.93 -20.51
N GLU A 558 -26.65 -3.07 -19.87
CA GLU A 558 -27.68 -4.06 -19.58
C GLU A 558 -28.81 -3.44 -18.74
N MET A 559 -28.47 -2.72 -17.66
CA MET A 559 -29.44 -2.04 -16.80
C MET A 559 -30.24 -0.98 -17.55
N GLU A 560 -29.58 -0.17 -18.39
CA GLU A 560 -30.23 0.90 -19.18
C GLU A 560 -31.12 0.35 -20.30
N ALA A 561 -30.83 -0.84 -20.83
CA ALA A 561 -31.61 -1.49 -21.88
C ALA A 561 -32.92 -2.12 -21.37
N GLN A 562 -33.05 -2.37 -20.07
CA GLN A 562 -34.28 -2.90 -19.49
C GLN A 562 -35.27 -1.78 -19.17
N ASP A 563 -36.55 -1.99 -19.45
CA ASP A 563 -37.65 -1.11 -19.03
C ASP A 563 -38.17 -1.43 -17.61
N GLN A 564 -37.65 -2.48 -16.97
CA GLN A 564 -38.05 -2.95 -15.64
C GLN A 564 -37.20 -2.33 -14.52
N ASP A 565 -37.66 -2.48 -13.28
CA ASP A 565 -36.88 -2.17 -12.08
C ASP A 565 -35.71 -3.16 -11.92
N ILE A 566 -34.59 -2.70 -11.37
CA ILE A 566 -33.32 -3.42 -11.37
C ILE A 566 -32.90 -3.84 -9.96
N HIS A 567 -32.36 -5.05 -9.83
CA HIS A 567 -31.61 -5.51 -8.66
C HIS A 567 -30.15 -5.82 -9.05
N LEU A 568 -29.23 -4.93 -8.68
CA LEU A 568 -27.79 -5.10 -8.88
C LEU A 568 -27.17 -5.82 -7.67
N SER A 569 -26.82 -7.09 -7.85
CA SER A 569 -26.09 -7.87 -6.86
C SER A 569 -24.58 -7.82 -7.14
N ALA A 570 -23.76 -7.59 -6.12
CA ALA A 570 -22.32 -7.64 -6.29
C ALA A 570 -21.57 -7.86 -4.97
N PRO A 571 -20.39 -8.49 -5.02
CA PRO A 571 -19.50 -8.56 -3.86
C PRO A 571 -19.01 -7.17 -3.44
N ALA A 572 -18.47 -7.08 -2.23
CA ALA A 572 -17.80 -5.88 -1.73
C ALA A 572 -16.65 -5.45 -2.67
N GLY A 573 -16.50 -4.15 -2.89
CA GLY A 573 -15.45 -3.59 -3.76
C GLY A 573 -15.66 -3.73 -5.28
N ALA A 574 -16.79 -4.27 -5.74
CA ALA A 574 -17.13 -4.34 -7.17
C ALA A 574 -17.65 -3.02 -7.77
N GLY A 575 -17.94 -2.01 -6.94
CA GLY A 575 -18.37 -0.68 -7.38
C GLY A 575 -19.88 -0.52 -7.60
N LYS A 576 -20.73 -1.18 -6.80
CA LYS A 576 -22.21 -1.03 -6.84
C LYS A 576 -22.65 0.43 -6.82
N THR A 577 -22.25 1.15 -5.78
CA THR A 577 -22.57 2.58 -5.60
C THR A 577 -21.96 3.43 -6.71
N PHE A 578 -20.82 3.04 -7.30
CA PHE A 578 -20.23 3.75 -8.43
C PHE A 578 -21.10 3.69 -9.69
N VAL A 579 -21.60 2.50 -10.03
CA VAL A 579 -22.54 2.29 -11.13
C VAL A 579 -23.85 3.05 -10.86
N ALA A 580 -24.35 3.01 -9.63
CA ALA A 580 -25.56 3.72 -9.25
C ALA A 580 -25.42 5.25 -9.32
N VAL A 581 -24.31 5.82 -8.85
CA VAL A 581 -24.05 7.28 -8.95
C VAL A 581 -24.01 7.73 -10.41
N GLN A 582 -23.42 6.94 -11.32
CA GLN A 582 -23.44 7.25 -12.74
C GLN A 582 -24.87 7.29 -13.28
N HIS A 583 -25.68 6.29 -12.93
CA HIS A 583 -27.07 6.21 -13.36
C HIS A 583 -27.92 7.38 -12.78
N VAL A 584 -27.70 7.75 -11.51
CA VAL A 584 -28.35 8.91 -10.88
C VAL A 584 -28.00 10.21 -11.61
N LEU A 585 -26.73 10.43 -11.94
CA LEU A 585 -26.30 11.63 -12.66
C LEU A 585 -26.92 11.70 -14.07
N ASN A 586 -26.97 10.56 -14.79
CA ASN A 586 -27.63 10.48 -16.09
C ASN A 586 -29.13 10.84 -15.97
N THR A 587 -29.82 10.31 -14.96
CA THR A 587 -31.25 10.60 -14.70
C THR A 587 -31.47 12.08 -14.36
N LEU A 588 -30.65 12.66 -13.49
CA LEU A 588 -30.74 14.08 -13.12
C LEU A 588 -30.52 15.03 -14.31
N GLN A 589 -29.70 14.61 -15.29
CA GLN A 589 -29.48 15.33 -16.55
C GLN A 589 -30.66 15.19 -17.53
N GLN A 590 -31.25 13.99 -17.64
CA GLN A 590 -32.35 13.71 -18.57
C GLN A 590 -33.70 14.25 -18.05
N ALA A 591 -33.91 14.27 -16.75
CA ALA A 591 -35.13 14.75 -16.10
C ALA A 591 -34.82 16.03 -15.29
N PRO A 592 -34.81 17.23 -15.88
CA PRO A 592 -34.36 18.46 -15.21
C PRO A 592 -35.19 18.86 -13.97
N GLU A 593 -36.47 18.48 -13.92
CA GLU A 593 -37.38 18.69 -12.77
C GLU A 593 -37.58 17.43 -11.92
N GLY A 594 -36.86 16.34 -12.23
CA GLY A 594 -36.99 15.06 -11.56
C GLY A 594 -36.31 15.05 -10.19
N ASN A 595 -36.95 14.43 -9.20
CA ASN A 595 -36.38 14.18 -7.88
C ASN A 595 -35.85 12.75 -7.77
N ILE A 596 -34.81 12.57 -6.95
CA ILE A 596 -34.19 11.28 -6.65
C ILE A 596 -34.33 11.00 -5.15
N LEU A 597 -34.61 9.76 -4.80
CA LEU A 597 -34.55 9.28 -3.41
C LEU A 597 -33.42 8.26 -3.28
N TYR A 598 -32.56 8.47 -2.30
CA TYR A 598 -31.50 7.53 -1.92
C TYR A 598 -31.79 6.95 -0.54
N VAL A 599 -31.91 5.63 -0.45
CA VAL A 599 -32.22 4.90 0.78
C VAL A 599 -31.00 4.09 1.20
N ALA A 600 -30.62 4.15 2.47
CA ALA A 600 -29.45 3.45 3.01
C ALA A 600 -29.67 2.95 4.45
N PRO A 601 -28.91 1.98 4.95
CA PRO A 601 -29.03 1.51 6.33
C PRO A 601 -28.50 2.49 7.38
N CYS A 602 -27.67 3.49 7.02
CA CYS A 602 -27.08 4.44 7.96
C CYS A 602 -26.84 5.83 7.35
N ALA A 603 -26.76 6.85 8.21
CA ALA A 603 -26.52 8.24 7.79
C ALA A 603 -25.15 8.43 7.13
N SER A 604 -24.12 7.74 7.61
CA SER A 604 -22.77 7.79 7.04
C SER A 604 -22.75 7.43 5.55
N LEU A 605 -23.49 6.40 5.14
CA LEU A 605 -23.59 6.02 3.72
C LEU A 605 -24.33 7.08 2.89
N CYS A 606 -25.33 7.74 3.47
CA CYS A 606 -25.98 8.89 2.83
C CYS A 606 -24.98 10.03 2.58
N PHE A 607 -24.20 10.43 3.60
CA PHE A 607 -23.18 11.48 3.43
C PHE A 607 -22.12 11.09 2.40
N TYR A 608 -21.68 9.83 2.39
CA TYR A 608 -20.72 9.33 1.41
C TYR A 608 -21.25 9.44 -0.03
N PHE A 609 -22.50 9.02 -0.27
CA PHE A 609 -23.17 9.16 -1.56
C PHE A 609 -23.28 10.62 -1.99
N LEU A 610 -23.68 11.53 -1.08
CA LEU A 610 -23.80 12.96 -1.39
C LEU A 610 -22.45 13.59 -1.74
N ARG A 611 -21.36 13.21 -1.05
CA ARG A 611 -20.00 13.66 -1.38
C ARG A 611 -19.59 13.22 -2.78
N TRP A 612 -19.87 11.97 -3.14
CA TRP A 612 -19.62 11.45 -4.48
C TRP A 612 -20.39 12.24 -5.54
N LEU A 613 -21.69 12.42 -5.33
CA LEU A 613 -22.56 13.12 -6.24
C LEU A 613 -22.10 14.58 -6.46
N ALA A 614 -21.78 15.29 -5.37
CA ALA A 614 -21.27 16.66 -5.43
C ALA A 614 -19.89 16.74 -6.12
N THR A 615 -18.98 15.81 -5.82
CA THR A 615 -17.63 15.77 -6.41
C THR A 615 -17.69 15.53 -7.92
N ARG A 616 -18.53 14.59 -8.38
CA ARG A 616 -18.68 14.29 -9.81
C ARG A 616 -19.44 15.36 -10.58
N HIS A 617 -20.43 16.01 -9.95
CA HIS A 617 -21.20 17.08 -10.58
C HIS A 617 -20.39 18.39 -10.69
N ALA A 618 -19.70 18.79 -9.63
CA ALA A 618 -19.13 20.14 -9.50
C ALA A 618 -17.61 20.16 -9.28
N GLY A 619 -16.91 19.03 -9.21
CA GLY A 619 -15.47 18.97 -8.87
C GLY A 619 -14.53 19.70 -9.83
N HIS A 620 -14.98 19.99 -11.05
CA HIS A 620 -14.24 20.76 -12.06
C HIS A 620 -14.44 22.29 -11.93
N LEU A 621 -15.36 22.73 -11.07
CA LEU A 621 -15.68 24.14 -10.87
C LEU A 621 -14.72 24.81 -9.87
N THR A 622 -14.53 26.12 -10.00
CA THR A 622 -13.83 26.94 -9.01
C THR A 622 -14.65 27.11 -7.73
N PRO A 623 -14.04 27.47 -6.58
CA PRO A 623 -14.74 27.57 -5.30
C PRO A 623 -15.98 28.48 -5.27
N GLU A 624 -15.96 29.59 -6.02
CA GLU A 624 -17.09 30.55 -6.09
C GLU A 624 -18.39 29.93 -6.64
N PRO A 625 -18.45 29.40 -7.88
CA PRO A 625 -19.65 28.78 -8.44
C PRO A 625 -19.96 27.40 -7.85
N TRP A 626 -18.97 26.71 -7.26
CA TRP A 626 -19.13 25.36 -6.74
C TRP A 626 -20.27 25.25 -5.71
N ARG A 627 -20.33 26.18 -4.74
CA ARG A 627 -21.34 26.14 -3.68
C ARG A 627 -22.77 26.21 -4.23
N SER A 628 -23.03 27.15 -5.13
CA SER A 628 -24.35 27.31 -5.74
C SER A 628 -24.74 26.08 -6.58
N SER A 629 -23.79 25.50 -7.32
CA SER A 629 -24.04 24.31 -8.14
C SER A 629 -24.37 23.09 -7.28
N VAL A 630 -23.61 22.86 -6.21
CA VAL A 630 -23.87 21.76 -5.27
C VAL A 630 -25.20 21.97 -4.56
N GLN A 631 -25.52 23.18 -4.11
CA GLN A 631 -26.80 23.43 -3.44
C GLN A 631 -28.01 23.18 -4.36
N GLN A 632 -27.90 23.53 -5.65
CA GLN A 632 -28.94 23.24 -6.65
C GLN A 632 -29.08 21.75 -6.96
N LEU A 633 -27.98 20.99 -6.93
CA LEU A 633 -28.02 19.54 -7.07
C LEU A 633 -28.72 18.89 -5.86
N LEU A 634 -28.31 19.29 -4.64
CA LEU A 634 -28.83 18.75 -3.39
C LEU A 634 -30.33 19.01 -3.20
N SER A 635 -30.87 20.12 -3.73
CA SER A 635 -32.31 20.42 -3.63
C SER A 635 -33.22 19.45 -4.38
N ARG A 636 -32.65 18.56 -5.21
CA ARG A 636 -33.36 17.55 -6.01
C ARG A 636 -33.14 16.12 -5.51
N VAL A 637 -32.39 15.98 -4.42
CA VAL A 637 -32.03 14.68 -3.83
C VAL A 637 -32.64 14.61 -2.45
N HIS A 638 -33.40 13.56 -2.16
CA HIS A 638 -33.83 13.23 -0.82
C HIS A 638 -33.12 11.98 -0.35
N VAL A 639 -32.90 11.87 0.95
CA VAL A 639 -32.28 10.71 1.58
C VAL A 639 -33.18 10.14 2.67
N LEU A 640 -33.11 8.84 2.86
CA LEU A 640 -33.81 8.11 3.91
C LEU A 640 -32.85 7.08 4.50
N HIS A 641 -32.73 7.02 5.82
CA HIS A 641 -31.92 6.01 6.49
C HIS A 641 -32.58 5.47 7.75
N ASN A 642 -32.11 4.32 8.22
CA ASN A 642 -32.61 3.67 9.44
C ASN A 642 -32.36 4.59 10.67
N PRO A 643 -33.30 4.70 11.64
CA PRO A 643 -34.67 4.15 11.66
C PRO A 643 -35.61 4.77 10.61
N PHE A 644 -36.30 3.92 9.83
CA PHE A 644 -37.14 4.35 8.70
C PHE A 644 -38.47 5.01 9.12
N GLY A 645 -38.86 4.90 10.39
CA GLY A 645 -39.90 5.70 11.06
C GLY A 645 -41.19 5.91 10.25
N ASP A 646 -41.68 7.15 10.19
CA ASP A 646 -42.81 7.58 9.37
C ASP A 646 -42.36 8.52 8.23
N GLU A 647 -43.29 9.18 7.53
CA GLU A 647 -42.96 10.11 6.43
C GLU A 647 -42.09 11.31 6.86
N SER A 648 -42.02 11.63 8.16
CA SER A 648 -41.15 12.67 8.69
C SER A 648 -39.67 12.28 8.71
N SER A 649 -39.36 10.99 8.51
CA SER A 649 -38.00 10.46 8.38
C SER A 649 -37.35 10.80 7.04
N LEU A 650 -38.09 11.37 6.09
CA LEU A 650 -37.56 11.81 4.81
C LEU A 650 -36.71 13.07 4.98
N LEU A 651 -35.46 13.03 4.54
CA LEU A 651 -34.49 14.11 4.76
C LEU A 651 -34.08 14.77 3.45
N THR A 652 -33.85 16.08 3.49
CA THR A 652 -33.27 16.87 2.41
C THR A 652 -31.86 17.31 2.81
N PRO A 653 -30.83 17.03 1.99
CA PRO A 653 -29.47 17.48 2.25
C PRO A 653 -29.31 18.96 1.93
N GLN A 654 -28.55 19.67 2.77
CA GLN A 654 -28.19 21.07 2.57
C GLN A 654 -26.71 21.28 2.87
N LEU A 655 -26.06 22.19 2.14
CA LEU A 655 -24.68 22.57 2.40
C LEU A 655 -24.65 23.86 3.25
N GLN A 656 -24.26 23.74 4.52
CA GLN A 656 -24.15 24.85 5.47
C GLN A 656 -22.73 24.90 6.02
N ASN A 657 -22.02 26.03 5.87
CA ASN A 657 -20.65 26.21 6.39
C ASN A 657 -19.66 25.08 6.00
N ASN A 658 -19.72 24.60 4.75
CA ASN A 658 -18.95 23.45 4.26
C ASN A 658 -19.27 22.11 4.97
N GLN A 659 -20.43 22.02 5.62
CA GLN A 659 -20.96 20.77 6.17
C GLN A 659 -22.28 20.42 5.49
N LEU A 660 -22.44 19.15 5.15
CA LEU A 660 -23.69 18.55 4.76
C LEU A 660 -24.54 18.36 6.00
N VAL A 661 -25.73 18.95 6.01
CA VAL A 661 -26.72 18.82 7.07
C VAL A 661 -27.96 18.18 6.45
N LEU A 662 -28.44 17.11 7.06
CA LEU A 662 -29.70 16.47 6.67
C LEU A 662 -30.82 17.13 7.47
N VAL A 663 -31.76 17.80 6.78
CA VAL A 663 -32.90 18.45 7.43
C VAL A 663 -34.20 17.73 7.09
N PRO A 664 -35.19 17.68 8.01
CA PRO A 664 -36.50 17.10 7.71
C PRO A 664 -37.13 17.73 6.47
N ASN A 665 -37.63 16.91 5.55
CA ASN A 665 -38.35 17.39 4.39
C ASN A 665 -39.73 17.92 4.81
N MET A 666 -40.04 19.16 4.42
CA MET A 666 -41.30 19.83 4.78
C MET A 666 -42.34 19.81 3.64
N VAL A 667 -42.01 19.16 2.51
CA VAL A 667 -42.88 19.06 1.32
C VAL A 667 -43.71 17.78 1.36
N GLU A 668 -45.01 17.87 1.02
CA GLU A 668 -45.87 16.70 0.82
C GLU A 668 -45.30 15.76 -0.27
N MET A 669 -45.17 14.46 0.07
CA MET A 669 -44.74 13.32 -0.74
C MET A 669 -44.37 13.61 -2.22
N PRO A 670 -43.09 13.86 -2.54
CA PRO A 670 -42.63 14.12 -3.89
C PRO A 670 -42.73 12.86 -4.77
N LEU A 671 -43.02 13.04 -6.06
CA LEU A 671 -42.83 11.98 -7.06
C LEU A 671 -41.34 11.84 -7.39
N TYR A 672 -40.86 10.59 -7.46
CA TYR A 672 -39.46 10.29 -7.74
C TYR A 672 -39.27 9.75 -9.15
N SER A 673 -38.32 10.33 -9.88
CA SER A 673 -37.89 9.79 -11.18
C SER A 673 -37.09 8.49 -10.99
N LEU A 674 -36.35 8.38 -9.89
CA LEU A 674 -35.56 7.21 -9.54
C LEU A 674 -35.42 7.07 -8.02
N VAL A 675 -35.58 5.85 -7.53
CA VAL A 675 -35.22 5.44 -6.16
C VAL A 675 -34.04 4.49 -6.22
N VAL A 676 -33.01 4.76 -5.43
CA VAL A 676 -31.87 3.87 -5.23
C VAL A 676 -31.89 3.40 -3.78
N VAL A 677 -31.91 2.09 -3.55
CA VAL A 677 -31.75 1.50 -2.23
C VAL A 677 -30.38 0.84 -2.18
N ASP A 678 -29.44 1.44 -1.46
CA ASP A 678 -28.12 0.88 -1.23
C ASP A 678 -28.10 -0.02 0.01
N GLU A 679 -27.25 -1.05 -0.02
CA GLU A 679 -27.22 -2.15 0.95
C GLU A 679 -28.63 -2.73 1.23
N ALA A 680 -29.40 -2.96 0.16
CA ALA A 680 -30.80 -3.38 0.20
C ALA A 680 -31.05 -4.66 1.01
N HIS A 681 -30.04 -5.51 1.17
CA HIS A 681 -30.12 -6.70 2.00
C HIS A 681 -30.34 -6.40 3.50
N ASP A 682 -29.93 -5.21 3.97
CA ASP A 682 -30.23 -4.74 5.32
C ASP A 682 -31.58 -4.02 5.42
N VAL A 683 -32.05 -3.43 4.32
CA VAL A 683 -33.34 -2.72 4.27
C VAL A 683 -34.52 -3.70 4.17
N PHE A 684 -34.41 -4.74 3.35
CA PHE A 684 -35.47 -5.72 3.06
C PHE A 684 -35.34 -7.01 3.88
N ARG A 685 -35.00 -6.89 5.16
CA ARG A 685 -35.00 -8.04 6.08
C ARG A 685 -36.42 -8.31 6.59
N GLN A 686 -36.74 -9.57 6.89
CA GLN A 686 -38.09 -9.94 7.39
C GLN A 686 -38.46 -9.27 8.73
N ASP A 687 -37.45 -8.90 9.53
CA ASP A 687 -37.60 -8.24 10.84
C ASP A 687 -37.62 -6.71 10.77
N ALA A 688 -37.41 -6.11 9.59
CA ALA A 688 -37.33 -4.67 9.42
C ALA A 688 -38.71 -4.05 9.13
N ASP A 689 -39.06 -2.96 9.85
CA ASP A 689 -40.23 -2.13 9.54
C ASP A 689 -39.98 -1.31 8.27
N SER A 690 -40.33 -1.91 7.14
CA SER A 690 -40.06 -1.40 5.78
C SER A 690 -41.28 -0.73 5.14
N HIS A 691 -42.40 -0.57 5.87
CA HIS A 691 -43.65 -0.06 5.28
C HIS A 691 -43.50 1.32 4.62
N VAL A 692 -42.73 2.23 5.24
CA VAL A 692 -42.45 3.55 4.66
C VAL A 692 -41.53 3.45 3.44
N VAL A 693 -40.55 2.56 3.49
CA VAL A 693 -39.65 2.29 2.36
C VAL A 693 -40.46 1.78 1.19
N ASP A 694 -41.30 0.75 1.38
CA ASP A 694 -42.17 0.19 0.34
C ASP A 694 -43.11 1.24 -0.26
N LYS A 695 -43.70 2.08 0.59
CA LYS A 695 -44.58 3.18 0.16
C LYS A 695 -43.83 4.18 -0.74
N LEU A 696 -42.66 4.65 -0.31
CA LEU A 696 -41.87 5.64 -1.04
C LEU A 696 -41.27 5.05 -2.32
N VAL A 697 -40.75 3.82 -2.25
CA VAL A 697 -40.30 3.04 -3.39
C VAL A 697 -41.43 2.87 -4.41
N GLY A 698 -42.67 2.68 -3.95
CA GLY A 698 -43.87 2.59 -4.80
C GLY A 698 -44.22 3.88 -5.56
N THR A 699 -43.72 5.05 -5.14
CA THR A 699 -43.96 6.33 -5.83
C THR A 699 -42.99 6.60 -6.98
N ALA A 700 -42.01 5.73 -7.20
CA ALA A 700 -40.93 5.91 -8.15
C ALA A 700 -41.30 5.47 -9.57
N THR A 701 -40.77 6.18 -10.56
CA THR A 701 -40.85 5.75 -11.97
C THR A 701 -39.89 4.59 -12.27
N ARG A 702 -38.73 4.57 -11.61
CA ARG A 702 -37.69 3.54 -11.73
C ARG A 702 -37.10 3.23 -10.35
N LYS A 703 -36.72 1.98 -10.11
CA LYS A 703 -36.08 1.53 -8.86
C LYS A 703 -34.82 0.75 -9.14
N ILE A 704 -33.81 0.97 -8.29
CA ILE A 704 -32.55 0.21 -8.29
C ILE A 704 -32.27 -0.26 -6.87
N LEU A 705 -32.14 -1.57 -6.69
CA LEU A 705 -31.65 -2.17 -5.45
C LEU A 705 -30.20 -2.57 -5.62
N LEU A 706 -29.35 -2.24 -4.65
CA LEU A 706 -27.96 -2.67 -4.59
C LEU A 706 -27.80 -3.64 -3.42
N SER A 707 -27.27 -4.84 -3.64
CA SER A 707 -27.07 -5.79 -2.54
C SER A 707 -25.82 -6.65 -2.65
N ASP A 708 -25.41 -7.18 -1.50
CA ASP A 708 -24.37 -8.19 -1.33
C ASP A 708 -24.82 -9.16 -0.23
N LEU A 709 -25.27 -10.35 -0.60
CA LEU A 709 -25.78 -11.31 0.38
C LEU A 709 -24.69 -11.76 1.36
N SER A 710 -23.41 -11.70 0.97
CA SER A 710 -22.31 -12.06 1.87
C SER A 710 -22.13 -11.04 3.00
N GLN A 711 -22.64 -9.82 2.85
CA GLN A 711 -22.67 -8.84 3.92
C GLN A 711 -23.91 -8.98 4.81
N SER A 712 -24.89 -9.81 4.46
CA SER A 712 -26.12 -9.94 5.24
C SER A 712 -25.91 -10.69 6.56
N SER A 713 -26.51 -10.19 7.64
CA SER A 713 -26.58 -10.91 8.91
C SER A 713 -27.79 -11.86 9.02
N VAL A 714 -28.58 -11.99 7.95
CA VAL A 714 -29.75 -12.90 7.86
C VAL A 714 -29.72 -13.71 6.56
N LEU A 715 -30.41 -14.85 6.55
CA LEU A 715 -30.44 -15.76 5.40
C LEU A 715 -31.64 -15.53 4.49
N VAL A 716 -32.75 -15.03 5.04
CA VAL A 716 -34.01 -14.82 4.32
C VAL A 716 -34.27 -13.32 4.17
N HIS A 717 -34.52 -12.91 2.94
CA HIS A 717 -34.81 -11.53 2.56
C HIS A 717 -36.14 -11.45 1.81
N ALA A 718 -36.85 -10.34 1.99
CA ALA A 718 -38.11 -10.06 1.31
C ALA A 718 -37.86 -9.06 0.16
N PHE A 719 -36.96 -9.39 -0.77
CA PHE A 719 -36.73 -8.53 -1.93
C PHE A 719 -37.98 -8.50 -2.83
N PRO A 720 -38.31 -7.34 -3.43
CA PRO A 720 -39.29 -7.29 -4.51
C PRO A 720 -38.77 -8.03 -5.75
N ASP A 721 -39.69 -8.51 -6.59
CA ASP A 721 -39.36 -9.20 -7.84
C ASP A 721 -38.86 -8.18 -8.88
N LEU A 722 -37.55 -8.16 -9.12
CA LEU A 722 -36.86 -7.21 -10.00
C LEU A 722 -35.88 -7.93 -10.94
N TYR A 723 -35.54 -7.28 -12.05
CA TYR A 723 -34.57 -7.83 -13.00
C TYR A 723 -33.16 -7.84 -12.39
N GLN A 724 -32.61 -9.04 -12.19
CA GLN A 724 -31.34 -9.23 -11.50
C GLN A 724 -30.14 -9.06 -12.44
N VAL A 725 -29.22 -8.17 -12.07
CA VAL A 725 -27.93 -7.96 -12.73
C VAL A 725 -26.84 -8.24 -11.71
N SER A 726 -25.73 -8.88 -12.12
CA SER A 726 -24.61 -9.16 -11.22
C SER A 726 -23.29 -8.53 -11.67
N LEU A 727 -22.54 -7.96 -10.72
CA LEU A 727 -21.13 -7.67 -10.91
C LEU A 727 -20.30 -8.80 -10.30
N THR A 728 -19.32 -9.32 -11.04
CA THR A 728 -18.47 -10.43 -10.63
C THR A 728 -16.99 -10.04 -10.51
N GLU A 729 -16.66 -8.78 -10.80
CA GLU A 729 -15.30 -8.25 -10.76
C GLU A 729 -15.11 -7.32 -9.55
N VAL A 730 -14.23 -7.69 -8.62
CA VAL A 730 -13.78 -6.82 -7.52
C VAL A 730 -12.67 -5.92 -8.04
N VAL A 731 -12.92 -4.61 -8.00
CA VAL A 731 -12.03 -3.60 -8.60
C VAL A 731 -11.31 -2.76 -7.56
N ARG A 732 -11.74 -2.78 -6.28
CA ARG A 732 -11.21 -1.92 -5.20
C ARG A 732 -10.18 -2.60 -4.29
N ASN A 733 -10.54 -3.74 -3.69
CA ASN A 733 -9.70 -4.43 -2.71
C ASN A 733 -8.46 -5.06 -3.36
N THR A 734 -7.40 -5.24 -2.58
CA THR A 734 -6.26 -6.06 -2.99
C THR A 734 -6.65 -7.54 -3.04
N LYS A 735 -5.96 -8.34 -3.85
CA LYS A 735 -6.25 -9.77 -4.00
C LYS A 735 -6.11 -10.53 -2.67
N ARG A 736 -5.15 -10.16 -1.82
CA ARG A 736 -5.00 -10.73 -0.49
C ARG A 736 -6.20 -10.45 0.42
N ILE A 737 -6.78 -9.26 0.36
CA ILE A 737 -8.01 -8.93 1.12
C ILE A 737 -9.18 -9.78 0.63
N VAL A 738 -9.37 -9.90 -0.68
CA VAL A 738 -10.42 -10.76 -1.24
C VAL A 738 -10.24 -12.20 -0.81
N ALA A 739 -9.00 -12.73 -0.87
CA ALA A 739 -8.68 -14.08 -0.43
C ALA A 739 -8.90 -14.30 1.07
N GLY A 740 -8.47 -13.35 1.91
CA GLY A 740 -8.66 -13.43 3.37
C GLY A 740 -10.13 -13.34 3.78
N ALA A 741 -10.93 -12.55 3.07
CA ALA A 741 -12.36 -12.39 3.32
C ALA A 741 -13.20 -13.56 2.76
N ALA A 742 -12.72 -14.29 1.75
CA ALA A 742 -13.44 -15.41 1.13
C ALA A 742 -13.84 -16.50 2.12
N ALA A 743 -13.05 -16.69 3.19
CA ALA A 743 -13.36 -17.61 4.29
C ALA A 743 -14.73 -17.36 4.95
N PHE A 744 -15.24 -16.11 4.89
CA PHE A 744 -16.47 -15.68 5.56
C PHE A 744 -17.64 -15.45 4.57
N GLN A 745 -17.50 -15.81 3.30
CA GLN A 745 -18.50 -15.60 2.25
C GLN A 745 -19.64 -16.65 2.33
N LEU A 746 -20.86 -16.30 1.91
CA LEU A 746 -22.05 -17.18 2.00
C LEU A 746 -22.36 -17.96 0.71
N ALA A 747 -21.83 -17.55 -0.44
CA ALA A 747 -22.03 -18.24 -1.71
C ALA A 747 -20.76 -18.18 -2.57
N GLY A 748 -20.31 -19.35 -3.01
CA GLY A 748 -19.09 -19.58 -3.79
C GLY A 748 -19.05 -18.74 -5.08
N GLY A 749 -18.09 -17.83 -5.12
CA GLY A 749 -17.75 -17.07 -6.32
C GLY A 749 -16.93 -17.93 -7.28
N GLU A 750 -17.54 -18.92 -7.93
CA GLU A 750 -16.87 -19.73 -8.96
C GLU A 750 -16.34 -18.85 -10.12
N ASP A 751 -16.84 -17.61 -10.27
CA ASP A 751 -16.41 -16.61 -11.26
C ASP A 751 -15.91 -15.27 -10.66
N LEU A 752 -15.52 -15.23 -9.37
CA LEU A 752 -15.06 -13.98 -8.75
C LEU A 752 -13.68 -13.56 -9.27
N ALA A 753 -13.63 -12.57 -10.16
CA ALA A 753 -12.40 -11.98 -10.63
C ALA A 753 -11.96 -10.83 -9.72
N CYS A 754 -10.70 -10.79 -9.28
CA CYS A 754 -10.14 -9.63 -8.60
C CYS A 754 -9.10 -8.93 -9.50
N VAL A 755 -9.38 -7.67 -9.82
CA VAL A 755 -8.56 -6.83 -10.71
C VAL A 755 -7.65 -5.87 -9.93
N GLY A 756 -7.74 -5.90 -8.60
CA GLY A 756 -6.83 -5.22 -7.70
C GLY A 756 -5.38 -5.71 -7.81
N SER A 757 -4.47 -4.96 -7.19
CA SER A 757 -3.10 -5.39 -6.98
C SER A 757 -3.03 -6.50 -5.92
N ASP A 758 -1.87 -7.15 -5.78
CA ASP A 758 -1.72 -8.24 -4.82
C ASP A 758 -1.86 -7.74 -3.37
N GLY A 759 -1.35 -6.53 -3.09
CA GLY A 759 -1.42 -5.86 -1.80
C GLY A 759 -0.49 -6.44 -0.72
N PRO A 760 -0.35 -5.78 0.44
CA PRO A 760 0.33 -6.34 1.60
C PRO A 760 -0.44 -7.52 2.21
N PRO A 761 0.22 -8.40 2.99
CA PRO A 761 -0.49 -9.42 3.77
C PRO A 761 -1.44 -8.78 4.79
N LEU A 762 -2.54 -9.48 5.09
CA LEU A 762 -3.45 -9.11 6.16
C LEU A 762 -2.74 -9.34 7.48
N LYS A 763 -2.86 -8.42 8.44
CA LYS A 763 -2.17 -8.55 9.72
C LYS A 763 -3.13 -9.01 10.80
N SER A 764 -2.68 -9.88 11.71
CA SER A 764 -3.43 -10.20 12.93
C SER A 764 -2.63 -9.90 14.20
N PHE A 765 -3.35 -9.44 15.23
CA PHE A 765 -2.90 -9.30 16.59
C PHE A 765 -3.90 -9.99 17.52
N LEU A 766 -3.75 -11.30 17.64
CA LEU A 766 -4.49 -12.11 18.61
C LEU A 766 -3.80 -12.11 19.97
N PHE A 767 -4.55 -11.98 21.07
CA PHE A 767 -3.99 -11.95 22.42
C PHE A 767 -4.85 -12.69 23.43
N GLU A 768 -4.24 -13.18 24.50
CA GLU A 768 -4.95 -13.83 25.61
C GLU A 768 -5.14 -12.86 26.78
N THR A 769 -6.33 -12.84 27.37
CA THR A 769 -6.66 -11.99 28.53
C THR A 769 -6.87 -12.86 29.77
N PRO A 770 -5.93 -12.85 30.75
CA PRO A 770 -6.09 -13.63 31.98
C PRO A 770 -7.08 -13.00 32.99
N ILE A 771 -7.45 -11.73 32.84
CA ILE A 771 -8.34 -10.99 33.74
C ILE A 771 -9.44 -10.28 32.93
N HIS A 772 -10.69 -10.73 33.09
CA HIS A 772 -11.84 -10.27 32.30
C HIS A 772 -12.08 -8.75 32.37
N ASP A 773 -11.74 -8.11 33.49
CA ASP A 773 -11.94 -6.66 33.72
C ASP A 773 -10.94 -5.76 32.96
N ALA A 774 -9.86 -6.33 32.41
CA ALA A 774 -8.81 -5.59 31.69
C ALA A 774 -8.87 -5.77 30.16
N VAL A 775 -9.89 -6.43 29.62
CA VAL A 775 -9.96 -6.79 28.20
C VAL A 775 -9.85 -5.56 27.27
N PHE A 776 -10.54 -4.47 27.59
CA PHE A 776 -10.51 -3.24 26.77
C PHE A 776 -9.17 -2.49 26.85
N HIS A 777 -8.44 -2.64 27.95
CA HIS A 777 -7.06 -2.14 28.03
C HIS A 777 -6.17 -2.87 27.03
N HIS A 778 -6.25 -4.20 26.99
CA HIS A 778 -5.49 -5.00 26.02
C HIS A 778 -5.91 -4.77 24.57
N TYR A 779 -7.21 -4.57 24.29
CA TYR A 779 -7.66 -4.12 22.98
C TYR A 779 -7.02 -2.77 22.61
N GLY A 780 -6.93 -1.83 23.55
CA GLY A 780 -6.27 -0.54 23.35
C GLY A 780 -4.79 -0.68 23.00
N GLU A 781 -4.04 -1.49 23.77
CA GLU A 781 -2.61 -1.76 23.53
C GLU A 781 -2.36 -2.44 22.18
N HIS A 782 -3.16 -3.45 21.82
CA HIS A 782 -2.98 -4.18 20.57
C HIS A 782 -3.44 -3.36 19.35
N THR A 783 -4.44 -2.48 19.52
CA THR A 783 -4.80 -1.50 18.49
C THR A 783 -3.68 -0.49 18.29
N LEU A 784 -2.98 -0.07 19.35
CA LEU A 784 -1.78 0.76 19.22
C LEU A 784 -0.66 0.05 18.45
N LYS A 785 -0.45 -1.26 18.68
CA LYS A 785 0.48 -2.08 17.89
C LYS A 785 0.08 -2.12 16.41
N ALA A 786 -1.21 -2.25 16.11
CA ALA A 786 -1.72 -2.19 14.74
C ALA A 786 -1.47 -0.83 14.08
N VAL A 787 -1.75 0.28 14.77
CA VAL A 787 -1.43 1.64 14.29
C VAL A 787 0.08 1.78 14.06
N SER A 788 0.90 1.30 14.99
CA SER A 788 2.36 1.37 14.89
C SER A 788 2.90 0.54 13.71
N HIS A 789 2.29 -0.61 13.42
CA HIS A 789 2.60 -1.42 12.26
C HIS A 789 2.27 -0.70 10.94
N VAL A 790 1.15 0.01 10.88
CA VAL A 790 0.80 0.85 9.72
C VAL A 790 1.83 1.97 9.54
N LEU A 791 2.22 2.64 10.62
CA LEU A 791 3.19 3.74 10.59
C LEU A 791 4.58 3.28 10.15
N SER A 792 4.99 2.06 10.52
CA SER A 792 6.27 1.49 10.09
C SER A 792 6.23 0.92 8.68
N SER A 793 5.11 0.32 8.28
CA SER A 793 4.92 -0.24 6.92
C SER A 793 4.76 0.85 5.87
N PHE A 794 4.18 1.99 6.23
CA PHE A 794 3.99 3.14 5.35
C PHE A 794 4.58 4.42 5.97
N PRO A 795 5.93 4.53 6.03
CA PRO A 795 6.58 5.70 6.62
C PRO A 795 6.13 6.98 5.91
N CYS A 796 5.96 8.05 6.70
CA CYS A 796 5.55 9.38 6.24
C CYS A 796 4.12 9.48 5.65
N LEU A 797 3.31 8.42 5.72
CA LEU A 797 1.89 8.49 5.35
C LEU A 797 1.08 9.20 6.46
N ASN A 798 0.34 10.24 6.09
CA ASN A 798 -0.68 10.85 6.94
C ASN A 798 -1.94 9.96 6.98
N LEU A 799 -2.43 9.62 8.16
CA LEU A 799 -3.56 8.71 8.39
C LEU A 799 -4.92 9.42 8.48
N HIS A 800 -4.97 10.76 8.40
CA HIS A 800 -6.19 11.55 8.49
C HIS A 800 -7.26 11.07 7.48
N GLY A 801 -8.33 10.46 7.98
CA GLY A 801 -9.44 9.91 7.19
C GLY A 801 -9.11 8.64 6.41
N ARG A 802 -7.90 8.08 6.54
CA ARG A 802 -7.43 6.91 5.76
C ARG A 802 -7.51 5.59 6.50
N MET A 803 -7.58 5.65 7.83
CA MET A 803 -7.60 4.49 8.70
C MET A 803 -8.93 4.43 9.46
N ALA A 804 -9.66 3.34 9.23
CA ALA A 804 -10.88 2.98 9.94
C ALA A 804 -10.57 1.96 11.04
N LEU A 805 -11.14 2.17 12.21
CA LEU A 805 -11.11 1.32 13.39
C LEU A 805 -12.56 0.88 13.63
N LEU A 806 -12.85 -0.39 13.37
CA LEU A 806 -14.19 -0.94 13.31
C LEU A 806 -14.43 -1.84 14.51
N VAL A 807 -15.46 -1.53 15.29
CA VAL A 807 -15.90 -2.28 16.48
C VAL A 807 -17.29 -2.89 16.25
N PRO A 808 -17.70 -3.93 17.01
CA PRO A 808 -18.94 -4.65 16.70
C PRO A 808 -20.19 -3.80 16.93
N ASP A 809 -20.27 -3.09 18.06
CA ASP A 809 -21.46 -2.35 18.47
C ASP A 809 -21.15 -1.11 19.33
N ALA A 810 -22.18 -0.33 19.64
CA ALA A 810 -22.07 0.91 20.40
C ALA A 810 -21.62 0.68 21.86
N ALA A 811 -21.97 -0.46 22.47
CA ALA A 811 -21.60 -0.76 23.85
C ALA A 811 -20.10 -1.11 23.96
N PHE A 812 -19.56 -1.82 22.96
CA PHE A 812 -18.12 -2.03 22.82
C PHE A 812 -17.41 -0.70 22.58
N LEU A 813 -17.93 0.13 21.67
CA LEU A 813 -17.35 1.45 21.34
C LEU A 813 -17.20 2.35 22.57
N GLU A 814 -18.26 2.50 23.37
CA GLU A 814 -18.28 3.35 24.56
C GLU A 814 -17.20 2.92 25.58
N LYS A 815 -17.05 1.61 25.78
CA LYS A 815 -16.04 1.06 26.71
C LYS A 815 -14.63 1.17 26.14
N PHE A 816 -14.46 0.92 24.84
CA PHE A 816 -13.14 0.84 24.19
C PHE A 816 -12.49 2.21 23.94
N GLN A 817 -13.28 3.21 23.52
CA GLN A 817 -12.78 4.51 23.08
C GLN A 817 -11.84 5.20 24.08
N PRO A 818 -12.12 5.24 25.40
CA PRO A 818 -11.21 5.86 26.38
C PRO A 818 -9.85 5.14 26.49
N HIS A 819 -9.84 3.81 26.41
CA HIS A 819 -8.60 3.02 26.45
C HIS A 819 -7.76 3.25 25.20
N LEU A 820 -8.39 3.29 24.03
CA LEU A 820 -7.70 3.60 22.79
C LEU A 820 -7.14 5.02 22.77
N GLN A 821 -7.92 6.02 23.20
CA GLN A 821 -7.44 7.41 23.27
C GLN A 821 -6.22 7.54 24.20
N THR A 822 -6.24 6.82 25.32
CA THR A 822 -5.09 6.73 26.25
C THR A 822 -3.89 6.07 25.58
N ALA A 823 -4.08 4.95 24.88
CA ALA A 823 -3.00 4.26 24.18
C ALA A 823 -2.40 5.11 23.05
N LEU A 824 -3.22 5.77 22.24
CA LEU A 824 -2.76 6.66 21.16
C LEU A 824 -1.96 7.86 21.68
N SER A 825 -2.20 8.32 22.92
CA SER A 825 -1.41 9.40 23.53
C SER A 825 0.06 9.04 23.78
N GLN A 826 0.42 7.75 23.69
CA GLN A 826 1.80 7.29 23.77
C GLN A 826 2.61 7.64 22.51
N ILE A 827 1.95 7.89 21.37
CA ILE A 827 2.59 8.38 20.14
C ILE A 827 2.70 9.90 20.23
N THR A 828 3.93 10.43 20.24
CA THR A 828 4.15 11.83 20.65
C THR A 828 4.70 12.70 19.54
N ASN A 829 5.21 12.08 18.48
CA ASN A 829 5.58 12.75 17.24
C ASN A 829 4.36 13.10 16.36
N ARG A 830 3.17 12.57 16.66
CA ARG A 830 1.91 12.77 15.90
C ARG A 830 0.73 12.89 16.85
N LYS A 831 -0.25 13.72 16.51
CA LYS A 831 -1.49 13.87 17.29
C LYS A 831 -2.64 13.21 16.55
N PHE A 832 -3.30 12.27 17.21
CA PHE A 832 -4.46 11.57 16.68
C PHE A 832 -5.73 11.96 17.42
N ARG A 833 -6.80 12.17 16.66
CA ARG A 833 -8.15 12.40 17.15
C ARG A 833 -9.06 11.30 16.64
N LEU A 834 -9.86 10.72 17.52
CA LEU A 834 -10.89 9.75 17.14
C LEU A 834 -12.12 10.51 16.62
N THR A 835 -12.68 10.11 15.49
CA THR A 835 -13.82 10.77 14.85
C THR A 835 -14.77 9.71 14.28
N SER A 836 -16.09 9.92 14.36
CA SER A 836 -17.07 9.02 13.74
C SER A 836 -17.14 9.19 12.22
N PHE A 837 -17.65 8.19 11.51
CA PHE A 837 -17.84 8.30 10.06
C PHE A 837 -18.79 9.44 9.70
N GLU A 838 -19.90 9.56 10.44
CA GLU A 838 -20.90 10.61 10.22
C GLU A 838 -20.28 12.01 10.33
N SER A 839 -19.53 12.27 11.41
CA SER A 839 -18.87 13.57 11.62
C SER A 839 -17.88 13.88 10.51
N TYR A 840 -17.07 12.90 10.11
CA TYR A 840 -16.06 13.07 9.07
C TYR A 840 -16.68 13.27 7.67
N LEU A 841 -17.70 12.48 7.33
CA LEU A 841 -18.36 12.50 6.03
C LEU A 841 -19.32 13.67 5.86
N SER A 842 -19.81 14.27 6.95
CA SER A 842 -20.56 15.52 6.87
C SER A 842 -19.73 16.68 6.31
N CYS A 843 -18.40 16.67 6.46
CA CYS A 843 -17.56 17.73 5.91
C CYS A 843 -17.42 17.63 4.38
N LEU A 844 -17.80 18.70 3.67
CA LEU A 844 -17.69 18.83 2.22
C LEU A 844 -17.07 20.18 1.85
N LEU A 845 -15.78 20.12 1.50
CA LEU A 845 -14.98 21.28 1.12
C LEU A 845 -15.05 21.55 -0.40
N PRO A 846 -14.97 22.83 -0.84
CA PRO A 846 -14.84 23.16 -2.24
C PRO A 846 -13.53 22.61 -2.87
N PRO A 847 -13.48 22.46 -4.20
CA PRO A 847 -12.27 22.03 -4.90
C PRO A 847 -11.10 22.97 -4.61
N GLY A 848 -9.94 22.42 -4.25
CA GLY A 848 -8.72 23.18 -3.99
C GLY A 848 -8.62 23.83 -2.61
N SER A 849 -9.61 23.68 -1.72
CA SER A 849 -9.44 24.00 -0.30
C SER A 849 -9.00 22.76 0.49
N ASP A 850 -7.91 22.89 1.22
CA ASP A 850 -7.43 21.91 2.19
C ASP A 850 -7.57 22.51 3.59
N GLU A 851 -8.18 21.77 4.53
CA GLU A 851 -7.95 22.04 5.95
C GLU A 851 -6.60 21.41 6.31
N GLU A 852 -5.60 22.23 6.63
CA GLU A 852 -4.42 21.75 7.34
C GLU A 852 -4.85 21.41 8.77
N ALA A 853 -5.39 20.20 8.95
CA ALA A 853 -5.74 19.71 10.27
C ALA A 853 -4.44 19.54 11.08
N VAL A 854 -4.32 20.30 12.17
CA VAL A 854 -3.21 20.20 13.15
C VAL A 854 -3.13 18.79 13.78
N GLU A 855 -4.22 18.03 13.71
CA GLU A 855 -4.35 16.66 14.23
C GLU A 855 -4.95 15.73 13.18
N GLU A 856 -4.49 14.48 13.16
CA GLU A 856 -4.93 13.47 12.21
C GLU A 856 -6.16 12.74 12.76
N SER A 857 -7.24 12.69 11.98
CA SER A 857 -8.46 11.99 12.38
C SER A 857 -8.36 10.51 12.02
N LEU A 858 -8.38 9.63 13.03
CA LEU A 858 -8.62 8.20 12.88
C LEU A 858 -10.12 7.94 13.01
N LEU A 859 -10.68 7.18 12.08
CA LEU A 859 -12.13 6.97 12.03
C LEU A 859 -12.48 5.78 12.92
N LEU A 860 -13.11 6.03 14.07
CA LEU A 860 -13.52 4.98 15.02
C LEU A 860 -15.04 4.93 15.07
N ASP A 861 -15.61 3.80 14.67
CA ASP A 861 -17.05 3.62 14.62
C ASP A 861 -17.44 2.13 14.61
N THR A 862 -18.74 1.85 14.67
CA THR A 862 -19.25 0.49 14.53
C THR A 862 -19.19 0.01 13.08
N VAL A 863 -19.15 -1.31 12.89
CA VAL A 863 -19.26 -1.91 11.54
C VAL A 863 -20.57 -1.51 10.86
N ASP A 864 -21.67 -1.37 11.61
CA ASP A 864 -22.97 -0.91 11.08
C ASP A 864 -22.90 0.49 10.46
N ASN A 865 -22.16 1.41 11.08
CA ASN A 865 -21.95 2.75 10.54
C ASN A 865 -20.93 2.79 9.39
N ALA A 866 -20.23 1.68 9.12
CA ALA A 866 -19.26 1.51 8.05
C ALA A 866 -19.82 0.85 6.78
N LYS A 867 -21.09 0.44 6.78
CA LYS A 867 -21.76 -0.21 5.65
C LYS A 867 -21.69 0.65 4.39
N GLY A 868 -21.35 0.04 3.25
CA GLY A 868 -21.11 0.74 1.99
C GLY A 868 -19.87 1.66 1.94
N LEU A 869 -19.16 1.89 3.06
CA LEU A 869 -17.97 2.75 3.09
C LEU A 869 -16.70 1.97 2.74
N GLU A 870 -15.64 2.67 2.31
CA GLU A 870 -14.34 2.07 2.03
C GLU A 870 -13.22 3.01 2.51
N HIS A 871 -12.15 2.42 3.04
CA HIS A 871 -10.99 3.14 3.55
C HIS A 871 -9.71 2.47 3.06
N MET A 872 -8.62 3.24 3.00
CA MET A 872 -7.31 2.71 2.62
C MET A 872 -6.89 1.55 3.55
N ILE A 873 -7.10 1.73 4.85
CA ILE A 873 -6.75 0.76 5.88
C ILE A 873 -7.96 0.56 6.80
N ALA A 874 -8.30 -0.69 7.10
CA ALA A 874 -9.32 -1.04 8.09
C ALA A 874 -8.74 -1.96 9.17
N VAL A 875 -9.05 -1.65 10.42
CA VAL A 875 -8.71 -2.48 11.59
C VAL A 875 -10.00 -2.98 12.21
N CYS A 876 -10.21 -4.29 12.19
CA CYS A 876 -11.34 -4.98 12.79
C CYS A 876 -11.00 -5.32 14.24
N ILE A 877 -11.75 -4.79 15.20
CA ILE A 877 -11.42 -4.84 16.63
C ILE A 877 -12.55 -5.55 17.37
N GLY A 878 -12.25 -6.70 17.97
CA GLY A 878 -13.21 -7.41 18.82
C GLY A 878 -14.45 -7.94 18.08
N LEU A 879 -14.29 -8.36 16.82
CA LEU A 879 -15.39 -8.85 15.99
C LEU A 879 -15.65 -10.36 16.14
N ASP A 880 -14.72 -11.13 16.72
CA ASP A 880 -14.89 -12.60 16.86
C ASP A 880 -15.84 -12.98 18.01
N ALA A 881 -16.46 -14.15 17.89
CA ALA A 881 -17.25 -14.77 18.94
C ALA A 881 -17.20 -16.31 18.80
N THR A 882 -17.46 -17.02 19.89
CA THR A 882 -17.50 -18.49 19.88
C THR A 882 -18.65 -18.97 18.99
N ILE A 883 -18.37 -19.95 18.13
CA ILE A 883 -19.37 -20.57 17.26
C ILE A 883 -20.34 -21.40 18.12
N SER A 884 -21.60 -21.00 18.16
CA SER A 884 -22.63 -21.56 19.06
C SER A 884 -23.72 -22.37 18.35
N GLY A 885 -23.77 -22.39 17.02
CA GLY A 885 -24.82 -23.05 16.23
C GLY A 885 -26.15 -22.27 16.23
N THR A 886 -26.12 -20.96 16.51
CA THR A 886 -27.31 -20.10 16.61
C THR A 886 -27.29 -18.99 15.55
N SER A 887 -28.37 -18.23 15.43
CA SER A 887 -28.44 -17.09 14.48
C SER A 887 -27.36 -16.02 14.72
N SER A 888 -26.78 -15.94 15.92
CA SER A 888 -25.61 -15.10 16.23
C SER A 888 -24.39 -15.41 15.35
N ASP A 889 -24.21 -16.66 14.92
CA ASP A 889 -23.07 -17.06 14.07
C ASP A 889 -23.13 -16.37 12.70
N MET A 890 -24.34 -16.13 12.17
CA MET A 890 -24.56 -15.36 10.95
C MET A 890 -24.11 -13.91 11.11
N VAL A 891 -24.35 -13.33 12.30
CA VAL A 891 -23.99 -11.94 12.63
C VAL A 891 -22.47 -11.82 12.73
N THR A 892 -21.81 -12.68 13.51
CA THR A 892 -20.34 -12.68 13.67
C THR A 892 -19.63 -12.84 12.33
N ARG A 893 -20.07 -13.79 11.50
CA ARG A 893 -19.55 -13.98 10.14
C ARG A 893 -19.76 -12.74 9.27
N ALA A 894 -20.93 -12.12 9.32
CA ALA A 894 -21.22 -10.89 8.57
C ALA A 894 -20.28 -9.76 8.98
N LEU A 895 -20.08 -9.55 10.28
CA LEU A 895 -19.19 -8.51 10.81
C LEU A 895 -17.74 -8.71 10.33
N LEU A 896 -17.23 -9.95 10.34
CA LEU A 896 -15.89 -10.26 9.85
C LEU A 896 -15.75 -10.00 8.34
N TYR A 897 -16.70 -10.45 7.53
CA TYR A 897 -16.69 -10.19 6.09
C TYR A 897 -16.79 -8.68 5.78
N GLN A 898 -17.74 -7.99 6.42
CA GLN A 898 -17.94 -6.55 6.25
C GLN A 898 -16.68 -5.77 6.64
N GLY A 899 -16.12 -6.05 7.82
CA GLY A 899 -14.95 -5.35 8.37
C GLY A 899 -13.71 -5.49 7.48
N LEU A 900 -13.36 -6.72 7.08
CA LEU A 900 -12.20 -6.98 6.22
C LEU A 900 -12.34 -6.30 4.85
N THR A 901 -13.55 -6.33 4.28
CA THR A 901 -13.81 -5.79 2.95
C THR A 901 -13.91 -4.26 2.90
N ARG A 902 -13.97 -3.57 4.05
CA ARG A 902 -13.87 -2.10 4.09
C ARG A 902 -12.49 -1.57 3.68
N ALA A 903 -11.44 -2.41 3.73
CA ALA A 903 -10.08 -2.01 3.40
C ALA A 903 -9.77 -2.12 1.90
N GLN A 904 -9.22 -1.06 1.30
CA GLN A 904 -8.76 -1.05 -0.08
C GLN A 904 -7.33 -1.60 -0.24
N LEU A 905 -6.47 -1.40 0.76
CA LEU A 905 -5.05 -1.81 0.71
C LEU A 905 -4.68 -2.83 1.78
N MET A 906 -4.95 -2.52 3.05
CA MET A 906 -4.52 -3.34 4.19
C MET A 906 -5.67 -3.53 5.18
N ALA A 907 -5.98 -4.79 5.50
CA ALA A 907 -6.88 -5.16 6.58
C ALA A 907 -6.09 -5.73 7.76
N ILE A 908 -6.44 -5.30 8.97
CA ILE A 908 -5.83 -5.77 10.22
C ILE A 908 -6.93 -6.28 11.14
N VAL A 909 -6.67 -7.36 11.85
CA VAL A 909 -7.56 -7.89 12.89
C VAL A 909 -6.87 -7.76 14.25
N VAL A 910 -7.59 -7.20 15.23
CA VAL A 910 -7.18 -7.13 16.64
C VAL A 910 -8.28 -7.80 17.44
N ASN A 911 -8.00 -8.98 18.00
CA ASN A 911 -9.01 -9.75 18.71
C ASN A 911 -8.40 -10.45 19.92
N GLU A 912 -9.17 -10.61 21.00
CA GLU A 912 -8.81 -11.61 22.00
C GLU A 912 -8.91 -13.02 21.37
N LEU A 913 -8.12 -13.97 21.85
CA LEU A 913 -8.20 -15.34 21.37
C LEU A 913 -9.50 -15.98 21.89
N VAL A 914 -10.48 -16.10 21.00
CA VAL A 914 -11.76 -16.77 21.30
C VAL A 914 -11.65 -18.26 20.94
N VAL A 915 -11.66 -19.12 21.96
CA VAL A 915 -11.61 -20.57 21.76
C VAL A 915 -12.87 -21.05 21.04
N GLY A 916 -12.71 -21.81 19.96
CA GLY A 916 -13.81 -22.21 19.07
C GLY A 916 -14.45 -21.05 18.30
N GLY A 917 -13.76 -19.90 18.22
CA GLY A 917 -14.18 -18.74 17.42
C GLY A 917 -13.80 -18.85 15.94
N TRP A 918 -14.19 -17.85 15.17
CA TRP A 918 -13.96 -17.77 13.73
C TRP A 918 -12.53 -17.40 13.37
N LEU A 919 -11.77 -16.75 14.26
CA LEU A 919 -10.38 -16.33 14.02
C LEU A 919 -9.34 -17.23 14.72
N GLU A 920 -9.76 -18.25 15.47
CA GLU A 920 -8.86 -19.17 16.18
C GLU A 920 -7.83 -19.84 15.25
N PHE A 921 -8.23 -20.14 14.00
CA PHE A 921 -7.35 -20.77 13.01
C PHE A 921 -6.11 -19.93 12.67
N LEU A 922 -6.16 -18.61 12.84
CA LEU A 922 -5.02 -17.71 12.62
C LEU A 922 -3.88 -17.99 13.61
N GLY A 923 -4.17 -18.57 14.77
CA GLY A 923 -3.14 -19.01 15.71
C GLY A 923 -2.27 -20.17 15.20
N LEU A 924 -2.68 -20.85 14.12
CA LEU A 924 -1.98 -21.99 13.52
C LEU A 924 -1.26 -21.65 12.21
N LEU A 925 -1.31 -20.38 11.76
CA LEU A 925 -0.69 -19.96 10.50
C LEU A 925 0.69 -19.36 10.75
N LYS A 926 1.61 -19.62 9.82
CA LYS A 926 2.90 -18.94 9.71
C LYS A 926 3.00 -18.26 8.36
N PHE A 927 3.28 -16.96 8.39
CA PHE A 927 3.48 -16.20 7.18
C PHE A 927 4.74 -16.65 6.46
N GLN A 928 4.64 -16.81 5.15
CA GLN A 928 5.77 -17.10 4.29
C GLN A 928 5.75 -16.19 3.07
N GLU A 929 6.82 -15.41 2.94
CA GLU A 929 6.99 -14.48 1.84
C GLU A 929 7.45 -15.23 0.57
N LYS A 930 6.48 -15.87 -0.11
CA LYS A 930 6.61 -16.40 -1.47
C LYS A 930 5.91 -15.47 -2.45
N GLN A 931 6.28 -15.53 -3.74
CA GLN A 931 5.59 -14.79 -4.80
C GLN A 931 4.09 -15.14 -4.75
N PHE A 932 3.24 -14.12 -4.60
CA PHE A 932 1.80 -14.30 -4.47
C PHE A 932 1.24 -14.87 -5.77
N ASP A 933 0.74 -16.11 -5.73
CA ASP A 933 -0.02 -16.71 -6.83
C ASP A 933 -1.51 -16.66 -6.47
N ALA A 934 -2.23 -15.76 -7.14
CA ALA A 934 -3.67 -15.61 -6.96
C ALA A 934 -4.41 -16.94 -7.17
N THR A 935 -3.96 -17.77 -8.12
CA THR A 935 -4.63 -19.01 -8.51
C THR A 935 -4.54 -20.07 -7.41
N SER A 936 -3.39 -20.21 -6.75
CA SER A 936 -3.21 -21.15 -5.65
C SER A 936 -3.91 -20.66 -4.38
N VAL A 937 -3.87 -19.35 -4.12
CA VAL A 937 -4.42 -18.77 -2.88
C VAL A 937 -5.95 -18.79 -2.86
N PHE A 938 -6.62 -18.52 -3.99
CA PHE A 938 -8.07 -18.68 -4.08
C PHE A 938 -8.52 -20.15 -4.00
N GLN A 939 -7.59 -21.11 -4.07
CA GLN A 939 -7.82 -22.54 -3.80
C GLN A 939 -7.43 -22.95 -2.36
N GLU A 940 -6.64 -22.13 -1.65
CA GLU A 940 -6.21 -22.39 -0.26
C GLU A 940 -7.33 -22.15 0.77
N ALA A 941 -8.16 -21.12 0.56
CA ALA A 941 -9.30 -20.80 1.43
C ALA A 941 -10.61 -21.30 0.80
N SER A 942 -11.31 -22.21 1.48
CA SER A 942 -12.61 -22.70 1.03
C SER A 942 -13.68 -21.62 1.18
N SER A 943 -14.24 -21.14 0.05
CA SER A 943 -15.36 -20.20 0.02
C SER A 943 -16.64 -20.74 0.67
N ASP A 944 -16.72 -22.06 0.86
CA ASP A 944 -17.86 -22.73 1.47
C ASP A 944 -17.65 -22.99 2.97
N ALA A 945 -16.49 -22.64 3.53
CA ALA A 945 -16.15 -22.94 4.93
C ALA A 945 -17.19 -22.39 5.90
N ALA A 946 -17.54 -21.10 5.78
CA ALA A 946 -18.53 -20.47 6.63
C ALA A 946 -19.93 -21.09 6.40
N MET A 947 -20.31 -21.31 5.15
CA MET A 947 -21.61 -21.91 4.82
C MET A 947 -21.75 -23.33 5.39
N ASN A 948 -20.66 -24.10 5.46
CA ASN A 948 -20.67 -25.43 6.06
C ASN A 948 -20.95 -25.40 7.57
N VAL A 949 -20.40 -24.42 8.30
CA VAL A 949 -20.72 -24.22 9.73
C VAL A 949 -22.18 -23.81 9.91
N LEU A 950 -22.73 -23.03 8.99
CA LEU A 950 -24.08 -22.46 9.09
C LEU A 950 -25.20 -23.41 8.63
N LYS A 951 -24.89 -24.57 8.06
CA LYS A 951 -25.89 -25.58 7.65
C LYS A 951 -26.74 -26.06 8.82
N GLU A 952 -26.16 -26.20 10.01
CA GLU A 952 -26.89 -26.63 11.21
C GLU A 952 -27.94 -25.58 11.66
N VAL A 953 -27.63 -24.29 11.49
CA VAL A 953 -28.58 -23.18 11.76
C VAL A 953 -29.76 -23.23 10.77
N LEU A 954 -29.46 -23.51 9.50
CA LEU A 954 -30.44 -23.64 8.42
C LEU A 954 -31.39 -24.83 8.62
N GLU A 955 -30.86 -25.98 9.04
CA GLU A 955 -31.65 -27.19 9.30
C GLU A 955 -32.60 -27.01 10.50
N ALA A 956 -32.19 -26.26 11.53
CA ALA A 956 -33.04 -25.96 12.68
C ALA A 956 -34.21 -25.00 12.38
N HIS A 957 -34.09 -24.14 11.36
CA HIS A 957 -35.13 -23.17 10.98
C HIS A 957 -36.09 -23.72 9.89
N GLY A 958 -35.76 -24.86 9.28
CA GLY A 958 -36.59 -25.50 8.25
C GLY A 958 -37.83 -26.23 8.77
N ASP A 959 -37.95 -26.46 10.08
CA ASP A 959 -38.97 -27.34 10.67
C ASP A 959 -40.05 -26.61 11.50
N GLN A 960 -40.12 -25.27 11.43
CA GLN A 960 -41.18 -24.49 12.09
C GLN A 960 -42.23 -24.01 11.08
N SER A 961 -43.07 -24.94 10.60
CA SER A 961 -44.37 -24.58 10.04
C SER A 961 -45.35 -24.25 11.18
N ALA A 962 -45.80 -22.99 11.19
CA ALA A 962 -47.01 -22.44 11.80
C ALA A 962 -47.85 -23.35 12.72
N ASP A 963 -47.79 -23.13 14.04
CA ASP A 963 -48.97 -22.73 14.83
C ASP A 963 -48.61 -22.34 16.29
N SER A 964 -49.27 -21.25 16.73
CA SER A 964 -49.46 -20.76 18.13
C SER A 964 -48.38 -19.91 18.84
N PRO A 965 -48.78 -18.77 19.46
CA PRO A 965 -47.88 -17.85 20.15
C PRO A 965 -47.74 -18.19 21.64
N VAL A 966 -46.53 -18.09 22.19
CA VAL A 966 -46.31 -18.09 23.65
C VAL A 966 -45.64 -16.80 24.07
N HIS A 967 -46.37 -16.03 24.89
CA HIS A 967 -45.92 -14.87 25.63
C HIS A 967 -44.65 -15.16 26.44
N VAL A 968 -43.67 -14.26 26.40
CA VAL A 968 -42.59 -14.20 27.38
C VAL A 968 -42.56 -12.79 27.97
N GLU A 969 -43.01 -12.69 29.22
CA GLU A 969 -42.75 -11.53 30.07
C GLU A 969 -41.32 -11.59 30.61
N ALA A 970 -40.69 -10.42 30.67
CA ALA A 970 -39.38 -10.21 31.26
C ALA A 970 -39.46 -10.12 32.78
N SER A 971 -38.61 -10.88 33.48
CA SER A 971 -38.13 -10.51 34.81
C SER A 971 -36.84 -11.27 35.10
N GLY A 972 -35.77 -10.52 35.40
CA GLY A 972 -34.47 -11.07 35.76
C GLY A 972 -34.41 -11.59 37.19
N GLU A 973 -33.42 -12.45 37.43
CA GLU A 973 -32.54 -12.57 38.61
C GLU A 973 -31.69 -13.85 38.40
N GLY A 974 -30.36 -13.73 38.44
CA GLY A 974 -29.47 -14.88 38.71
C GLY A 974 -29.52 -15.24 40.21
N PRO A 975 -28.90 -16.32 40.71
CA PRO A 975 -27.74 -17.09 40.22
C PRO A 975 -28.09 -18.61 40.09
N ASP A 976 -27.26 -19.53 39.59
CA ASP A 976 -26.06 -20.06 40.24
C ASP A 976 -25.38 -21.09 39.32
N SER A 977 -24.09 -21.30 39.57
CA SER A 977 -23.20 -22.18 38.83
C SER A 977 -23.70 -23.62 38.72
N ASP A 978 -23.72 -24.17 37.51
CA ASP A 978 -23.63 -25.63 37.35
C ASP A 978 -22.58 -25.99 36.29
N LYS A 979 -21.47 -26.51 36.81
CA LYS A 979 -20.40 -27.17 36.08
C LYS A 979 -20.97 -28.49 35.55
N THR A 980 -21.21 -28.60 34.26
CA THR A 980 -21.33 -29.93 33.65
C THR A 980 -19.93 -30.43 33.32
N GLU A 981 -19.42 -31.30 34.18
CA GLU A 981 -18.16 -32.04 34.02
C GLU A 981 -18.14 -32.81 32.70
N TRP A 982 -17.22 -32.45 31.81
CA TRP A 982 -16.82 -33.26 30.67
C TRP A 982 -15.64 -34.13 31.10
N CYS A 983 -15.93 -35.32 31.65
CA CYS A 983 -14.91 -36.28 32.07
C CYS A 983 -14.26 -36.98 30.86
N ASP A 984 -12.93 -36.90 30.81
CA ASP A 984 -11.98 -37.90 30.33
C ASP A 984 -12.29 -38.69 29.06
N ALA A 985 -11.96 -38.06 27.93
CA ALA A 985 -11.46 -38.76 26.74
C ALA A 985 -10.12 -38.16 26.28
N GLN A 986 -9.14 -38.05 27.18
CA GLN A 986 -7.75 -37.88 26.78
C GLN A 986 -7.19 -39.23 26.33
N MET A 987 -7.00 -39.39 25.01
CA MET A 987 -5.76 -39.86 24.37
C MET A 987 -6.03 -40.29 22.92
N ARG A 988 -5.93 -39.31 22.00
CA ARG A 988 -5.46 -39.37 20.60
C ARG A 988 -6.06 -38.23 19.78
N ALA A 989 -5.96 -36.99 20.25
CA ALA A 989 -6.09 -35.84 19.36
C ALA A 989 -4.71 -35.58 18.75
N VAL A 990 -4.58 -35.76 17.43
CA VAL A 990 -3.36 -35.41 16.70
C VAL A 990 -3.25 -33.88 16.75
N PRO A 991 -2.11 -33.30 17.20
CA PRO A 991 -1.93 -31.85 17.16
C PRO A 991 -2.11 -31.36 15.73
N VAL A 992 -2.97 -30.36 15.52
CA VAL A 992 -3.11 -29.71 14.20
C VAL A 992 -1.77 -29.05 13.91
N SER A 993 -1.11 -29.49 12.83
CA SER A 993 0.19 -28.95 12.44
C SER A 993 0.04 -27.50 12.00
N GLU A 994 1.01 -26.66 12.36
CA GLU A 994 1.17 -25.32 11.81
C GLU A 994 1.17 -25.36 10.28
N ARG A 995 0.56 -24.37 9.63
CA ARG A 995 0.46 -24.27 8.16
C ARG A 995 1.07 -22.97 7.67
N GLU A 996 1.68 -23.00 6.49
CA GLU A 996 2.19 -21.80 5.84
C GLU A 996 1.07 -21.08 5.08
N THR A 997 1.10 -19.75 5.03
CA THR A 997 0.18 -18.93 4.23
C THR A 997 0.90 -17.73 3.62
N SER A 998 0.44 -17.30 2.45
CA SER A 998 0.88 -16.05 1.79
C SER A 998 -0.12 -14.88 1.94
N VAL A 999 -1.23 -15.11 2.66
CA VAL A 999 -2.33 -14.14 2.85
C VAL A 999 -2.23 -13.41 4.19
N TRP A 1000 -2.01 -14.15 5.28
CA TRP A 1000 -2.02 -13.62 6.65
C TRP A 1000 -0.62 -13.56 7.26
N ASP A 1001 -0.24 -12.37 7.75
CA ASP A 1001 0.87 -12.15 8.66
C ASP A 1001 0.39 -12.22 10.12
N THR A 1002 0.70 -13.35 10.75
CA THR A 1002 0.31 -13.70 12.12
C THR A 1002 1.42 -13.48 13.15
N ALA A 1003 2.57 -12.92 12.75
CA ALA A 1003 3.72 -12.73 13.64
C ALA A 1003 3.45 -11.76 14.81
N GLY A 1004 2.36 -11.00 14.76
CA GLY A 1004 1.90 -10.12 15.84
C GLY A 1004 1.08 -10.82 16.93
N ASN A 1005 0.71 -12.09 16.74
CA ASN A 1005 -0.12 -12.85 17.69
C ASN A 1005 0.67 -13.22 18.95
N GLN A 1006 0.04 -13.07 20.12
CA GLN A 1006 0.56 -13.40 21.44
C GLN A 1006 -0.29 -14.52 22.06
N ILE A 1007 -0.11 -15.74 21.54
CA ILE A 1007 -0.85 -16.94 21.94
C ILE A 1007 0.09 -17.88 22.70
N GLN A 1008 -0.31 -18.28 23.91
CA GLN A 1008 0.39 -19.27 24.73
C GLN A 1008 -0.34 -20.61 24.77
N ALA A 1009 -1.66 -20.60 24.55
CA ALA A 1009 -2.51 -21.77 24.55
C ALA A 1009 -2.22 -22.72 23.37
N GLN A 1010 -2.26 -24.03 23.64
CA GLN A 1010 -2.18 -25.04 22.58
C GLN A 1010 -3.56 -25.23 21.92
N ILE A 1011 -3.67 -24.82 20.66
CA ILE A 1011 -4.88 -25.07 19.85
C ILE A 1011 -4.90 -26.55 19.46
N ARG A 1012 -5.89 -27.30 19.97
CA ARG A 1012 -6.00 -28.75 19.77
C ARG A 1012 -7.00 -29.13 18.69
N GLN A 1013 -8.05 -28.35 18.52
CA GLN A 1013 -9.13 -28.60 17.56
C GLN A 1013 -9.78 -27.27 17.18
N LEU A 1014 -10.01 -27.05 15.89
CA LEU A 1014 -10.72 -25.88 15.36
C LEU A 1014 -12.20 -26.21 15.14
N ARG A 1015 -13.10 -25.28 15.50
CA ARG A 1015 -14.52 -25.32 15.08
C ARG A 1015 -14.72 -24.80 13.66
N PHE A 1016 -13.84 -23.91 13.22
CA PHE A 1016 -13.81 -23.34 11.88
C PHE A 1016 -12.39 -23.42 11.33
N ASP A 1017 -12.21 -24.15 10.24
CA ASP A 1017 -10.92 -24.28 9.54
C ASP A 1017 -11.14 -24.01 8.04
N PRO A 1018 -10.89 -22.78 7.57
CA PRO A 1018 -11.11 -22.42 6.18
C PRO A 1018 -10.07 -23.06 5.23
N LEU A 1019 -9.01 -23.68 5.77
CA LEU A 1019 -7.92 -24.28 5.02
C LEU A 1019 -8.01 -25.81 4.95
N GLN A 1020 -9.06 -26.41 5.52
CA GLN A 1020 -9.26 -27.86 5.47
C GLN A 1020 -9.97 -28.28 4.17
N PRO A 1021 -9.44 -29.26 3.41
CA PRO A 1021 -10.21 -29.89 2.34
C PRO A 1021 -11.38 -30.66 2.95
N VAL A 1022 -12.60 -30.44 2.43
CA VAL A 1022 -13.87 -30.97 2.95
C VAL A 1022 -13.76 -32.49 3.22
N ARG A 1023 -13.76 -32.90 4.50
CA ARG A 1023 -13.86 -34.30 4.91
C ARG A 1023 -15.32 -34.69 5.08
N SER A 1024 -15.78 -35.72 4.37
CA SER A 1024 -17.07 -36.36 4.58
C SER A 1024 -17.04 -37.17 5.89
N ALA A 1025 -17.75 -36.73 6.92
CA ALA A 1025 -17.91 -37.50 8.15
C ALA A 1025 -19.02 -38.56 7.99
N SER A 1026 -18.65 -39.84 8.11
CA SER A 1026 -19.59 -40.94 8.38
C SER A 1026 -19.39 -41.42 9.84
N PRO A 1027 -20.47 -41.63 10.63
CA PRO A 1027 -20.34 -42.08 12.01
C PRO A 1027 -20.10 -43.59 12.04
N THR A 1028 -18.94 -44.04 12.53
CA THR A 1028 -18.72 -45.48 12.80
C THR A 1028 -19.13 -45.85 14.24
N PRO A 1029 -19.81 -47.00 14.44
CA PRO A 1029 -20.22 -47.47 15.76
C PRO A 1029 -19.05 -48.05 16.55
N ALA A 1030 -19.24 -48.08 17.87
CA ALA A 1030 -18.32 -48.64 18.86
C ALA A 1030 -17.90 -50.08 18.54
N ASP A 1031 -16.60 -50.39 18.69
CA ASP A 1031 -16.12 -51.76 18.63
C ASP A 1031 -15.25 -52.13 19.84
N THR A 1032 -15.67 -53.22 20.47
CA THR A 1032 -15.02 -53.93 21.57
C THR A 1032 -13.72 -54.60 21.12
N ARG A 1033 -12.64 -54.40 21.88
CA ARG A 1033 -11.34 -55.06 21.70
C ARG A 1033 -11.38 -56.54 22.09
N VAL A 1034 -10.67 -57.38 21.32
CA VAL A 1034 -9.86 -58.50 21.85
C VAL A 1034 -8.55 -58.60 21.06
N ASP A 1035 -7.46 -58.77 21.81
CA ASP A 1035 -6.05 -58.81 21.40
C ASP A 1035 -5.61 -60.08 20.63
N SER A 1036 -4.55 -59.95 19.81
CA SER A 1036 -3.22 -60.59 19.99
C SER A 1036 -2.53 -61.20 18.74
N ALA A 1037 -1.21 -60.91 18.66
CA ALA A 1037 -0.08 -61.65 18.04
C ALA A 1037 0.14 -61.69 16.51
N GLY A 1038 1.34 -61.26 16.06
CA GLY A 1038 1.92 -61.49 14.71
C GLY A 1038 2.68 -62.84 14.60
N PRO A 1039 3.66 -63.07 13.67
CA PRO A 1039 4.12 -62.28 12.50
C PRO A 1039 4.40 -63.10 11.19
N ALA A 1040 4.78 -62.38 10.11
CA ALA A 1040 5.71 -62.74 9.01
C ALA A 1040 5.32 -63.58 7.74
N HIS A 1041 5.65 -62.98 6.57
CA HIS A 1041 6.05 -63.50 5.24
C HIS A 1041 5.13 -64.37 4.34
N SER A 1042 4.83 -63.87 3.12
CA SER A 1042 5.32 -64.38 1.81
C SER A 1042 4.46 -63.88 0.61
N VAL A 1043 5.04 -63.93 -0.59
CA VAL A 1043 4.64 -63.26 -1.84
C VAL A 1043 3.87 -64.19 -2.80
N GLY A 1044 2.72 -63.70 -3.33
CA GLY A 1044 2.13 -63.96 -4.67
C GLY A 1044 1.21 -65.20 -4.87
N PRO A 1045 0.44 -65.31 -5.99
CA PRO A 1045 -0.33 -64.31 -6.75
C PRO A 1045 -1.82 -64.70 -7.04
N LEU A 1046 -2.66 -63.70 -7.36
CA LEU A 1046 -3.93 -63.72 -8.14
C LEU A 1046 -5.05 -64.75 -7.84
N SER A 1047 -6.16 -64.29 -7.23
CA SER A 1047 -7.48 -64.07 -7.88
C SER A 1047 -8.71 -64.28 -6.95
N MET A 1048 -9.77 -63.51 -7.25
CA MET A 1048 -11.20 -63.66 -6.89
C MET A 1048 -11.75 -62.99 -5.61
N ILE A 1049 -12.13 -61.72 -5.78
CA ILE A 1049 -13.45 -61.06 -5.53
C ILE A 1049 -14.17 -61.30 -4.19
N GLY A 1050 -14.46 -60.19 -3.51
CA GLY A 1050 -15.65 -59.97 -2.67
C GLY A 1050 -16.18 -58.52 -2.89
N PRO A 1051 -17.51 -58.28 -2.99
CA PRO A 1051 -18.09 -57.11 -3.66
C PRO A 1051 -18.51 -55.96 -2.73
N GLY A 1052 -18.57 -54.74 -3.29
CA GLY A 1052 -19.74 -53.86 -3.09
C GLY A 1052 -19.57 -52.59 -2.25
N GLU A 1053 -18.97 -51.55 -2.84
CA GLU A 1053 -19.65 -50.25 -3.02
C GLU A 1053 -19.28 -49.74 -4.43
N GLU A 1054 -20.19 -49.89 -5.40
CA GLU A 1054 -19.94 -49.48 -6.79
C GLU A 1054 -19.92 -47.95 -6.89
N HIS A 1055 -18.81 -47.38 -7.36
CA HIS A 1055 -18.60 -45.94 -7.42
C HIS A 1055 -19.22 -45.26 -8.64
N LEU A 1056 -19.58 -46.01 -9.70
CA LEU A 1056 -19.99 -45.48 -11.01
C LEU A 1056 -21.28 -46.14 -11.54
N PRO A 1057 -22.46 -45.82 -10.96
CA PRO A 1057 -23.72 -46.50 -11.27
C PRO A 1057 -24.25 -46.33 -12.71
N TYR A 1058 -23.79 -45.31 -13.46
CA TYR A 1058 -24.34 -45.01 -14.78
C TYR A 1058 -23.37 -44.27 -15.69
N LEU A 1059 -23.34 -44.65 -16.96
CA LEU A 1059 -22.60 -43.98 -18.03
C LEU A 1059 -23.46 -43.91 -19.29
N CYS A 1060 -23.61 -42.72 -19.89
CA CYS A 1060 -24.36 -42.55 -21.13
C CYS A 1060 -23.80 -41.45 -22.03
N VAL A 1061 -24.23 -41.49 -23.31
CA VAL A 1061 -24.04 -40.44 -24.30
C VAL A 1061 -25.37 -40.12 -24.94
N GLY A 1062 -25.70 -38.83 -25.00
CA GLY A 1062 -26.91 -38.32 -25.62
C GLY A 1062 -26.63 -37.40 -26.78
N ARG A 1063 -27.53 -37.40 -27.77
CA ARG A 1063 -27.51 -36.49 -28.90
C ARG A 1063 -28.31 -35.24 -28.57
N HIS A 1064 -27.69 -34.09 -28.82
CA HIS A 1064 -28.28 -32.81 -28.50
C HIS A 1064 -29.56 -32.51 -29.32
N LYS A 1065 -29.51 -32.74 -30.64
CA LYS A 1065 -30.54 -32.34 -31.62
C LYS A 1065 -31.97 -32.79 -31.25
N ASP A 1066 -32.11 -34.01 -30.76
CA ASP A 1066 -33.39 -34.66 -30.48
C ASP A 1066 -33.49 -35.21 -29.05
N ARG A 1067 -32.48 -34.94 -28.21
CA ARG A 1067 -32.40 -35.38 -26.81
C ARG A 1067 -32.40 -36.91 -26.64
N ALA A 1068 -32.09 -37.64 -27.72
CA ALA A 1068 -32.06 -39.09 -27.71
C ALA A 1068 -30.79 -39.60 -27.00
N ILE A 1069 -30.95 -40.52 -26.05
CA ILE A 1069 -29.82 -41.27 -25.50
C ILE A 1069 -29.36 -42.27 -26.56
N LEU A 1070 -28.12 -42.16 -27.04
CA LEU A 1070 -27.63 -43.03 -28.12
C LEU A 1070 -27.07 -44.35 -27.58
N ALA A 1071 -26.31 -44.26 -26.49
CA ALA A 1071 -25.83 -45.40 -25.73
C ALA A 1071 -25.87 -45.11 -24.23
N ASP A 1072 -26.26 -46.10 -23.46
CA ASP A 1072 -26.21 -46.09 -22.01
C ASP A 1072 -25.85 -47.45 -21.45
N ILE A 1073 -25.21 -47.46 -20.29
CA ILE A 1073 -25.01 -48.67 -19.52
C ILE A 1073 -25.28 -48.37 -18.04
N ILE A 1074 -25.84 -49.38 -17.40
CA ILE A 1074 -26.16 -49.37 -15.99
C ILE A 1074 -25.35 -50.49 -15.36
N ALA A 1075 -24.70 -50.20 -14.24
CA ALA A 1075 -24.08 -51.24 -13.42
C ALA A 1075 -25.15 -52.23 -12.91
N PRO A 1076 -24.86 -53.55 -12.80
CA PRO A 1076 -25.86 -54.59 -12.50
C PRO A 1076 -26.64 -54.40 -11.19
N ASP A 1077 -26.07 -53.69 -10.19
CA ASP A 1077 -26.60 -53.59 -8.83
C ASP A 1077 -27.12 -52.18 -8.44
N ALA A 1078 -27.30 -51.26 -9.39
CA ALA A 1078 -27.73 -49.89 -9.12
C ALA A 1078 -29.22 -49.81 -8.67
N LYS A 1079 -29.47 -49.23 -7.48
CA LYS A 1079 -30.78 -49.28 -6.79
C LYS A 1079 -31.82 -48.21 -7.22
N ASN A 1080 -31.46 -47.23 -8.06
CA ASN A 1080 -32.34 -46.08 -8.44
C ASN A 1080 -32.41 -45.82 -9.96
N LEU A 1081 -32.70 -46.85 -10.76
CA LEU A 1081 -32.47 -46.89 -12.22
C LEU A 1081 -33.31 -45.92 -13.07
N GLU A 1082 -34.62 -45.83 -12.81
CA GLU A 1082 -35.51 -44.92 -13.56
C GLU A 1082 -35.22 -43.46 -13.25
N GLN A 1083 -34.91 -43.15 -11.98
CA GLN A 1083 -34.57 -41.80 -11.54
C GLN A 1083 -33.26 -41.29 -12.17
N VAL A 1084 -32.25 -42.16 -12.31
CA VAL A 1084 -30.96 -41.81 -12.95
C VAL A 1084 -31.16 -41.50 -14.44
N ARG A 1085 -31.94 -42.32 -15.14
CA ARG A 1085 -32.24 -42.09 -16.57
C ARG A 1085 -33.04 -40.81 -16.80
N GLU A 1086 -34.04 -40.53 -15.96
CA GLU A 1086 -34.79 -39.27 -16.04
C GLU A 1086 -33.92 -38.04 -15.84
N VAL A 1087 -32.97 -38.11 -14.89
CA VAL A 1087 -32.02 -37.03 -14.63
C VAL A 1087 -31.05 -36.87 -15.80
N ALA A 1088 -30.56 -37.97 -16.39
CA ALA A 1088 -29.72 -37.90 -17.58
C ALA A 1088 -30.45 -37.19 -18.73
N VAL A 1089 -31.73 -37.47 -18.98
CA VAL A 1089 -32.53 -36.77 -20.00
C VAL A 1089 -32.71 -35.28 -19.67
N LYS A 1090 -32.99 -34.93 -18.42
CA LYS A 1090 -33.08 -33.52 -17.97
C LYS A 1090 -31.75 -32.78 -18.11
N LEU A 1091 -30.64 -33.47 -17.86
CA LEU A 1091 -29.29 -32.90 -17.99
C LEU A 1091 -28.85 -32.80 -19.45
N LEU A 1092 -29.27 -33.70 -20.34
CA LEU A 1092 -29.11 -33.52 -21.79
C LEU A 1092 -29.85 -32.27 -22.29
N GLN A 1093 -31.01 -31.96 -21.69
CA GLN A 1093 -31.73 -30.72 -21.98
C GLN A 1093 -31.01 -29.48 -21.42
N ALA A 1094 -30.58 -29.50 -20.16
CA ALA A 1094 -29.93 -28.36 -19.51
C ALA A 1094 -28.52 -28.08 -20.04
N SER A 1095 -27.74 -29.13 -20.34
CA SER A 1095 -26.37 -29.02 -20.87
C SER A 1095 -26.34 -28.24 -22.18
N SER A 1096 -27.35 -28.36 -23.02
CA SER A 1096 -27.42 -27.60 -24.27
C SER A 1096 -27.58 -26.09 -24.14
N GLN A 1097 -28.07 -25.61 -23.00
CA GLN A 1097 -28.27 -24.19 -22.73
C GLN A 1097 -27.13 -23.60 -21.90
N LYS A 1098 -26.37 -24.46 -21.20
CA LYS A 1098 -25.41 -24.06 -20.16
C LYS A 1098 -23.96 -24.49 -20.43
N LEU A 1099 -23.72 -25.42 -21.37
CA LEU A 1099 -22.38 -25.88 -21.72
C LEU A 1099 -22.05 -25.55 -23.19
N GLY A 1100 -20.94 -24.85 -23.38
CA GLY A 1100 -20.32 -24.63 -24.69
C GLY A 1100 -19.55 -25.85 -25.21
N PRO A 1101 -19.09 -25.82 -26.48
CA PRO A 1101 -18.32 -26.92 -27.08
C PRO A 1101 -17.04 -27.22 -26.28
N GLY A 1102 -16.79 -28.51 -25.98
CA GLY A 1102 -15.65 -28.95 -25.17
C GLY A 1102 -15.73 -28.61 -23.68
N GLN A 1103 -16.79 -27.94 -23.21
CA GLN A 1103 -16.97 -27.61 -21.81
C GLN A 1103 -17.38 -28.83 -20.99
N ARG A 1104 -16.91 -28.88 -19.74
CA ARG A 1104 -17.25 -29.92 -18.78
C ARG A 1104 -17.76 -29.30 -17.48
N THR A 1105 -18.64 -29.99 -16.78
CA THR A 1105 -19.16 -29.56 -15.47
C THR A 1105 -19.43 -30.77 -14.60
N ARG A 1106 -19.29 -30.59 -13.29
CA ARG A 1106 -19.69 -31.57 -12.28
C ARG A 1106 -20.85 -31.00 -11.49
N LEU A 1107 -21.93 -31.75 -11.37
CA LEU A 1107 -23.13 -31.36 -10.63
C LEU A 1107 -23.31 -32.29 -9.45
N LYS A 1108 -23.50 -31.73 -8.25
CA LYS A 1108 -23.85 -32.54 -7.08
C LYS A 1108 -25.27 -33.10 -7.26
N TRP A 1109 -25.44 -34.41 -7.03
CA TRP A 1109 -26.72 -35.07 -7.18
C TRP A 1109 -26.90 -36.18 -6.13
N ASN A 1110 -27.82 -35.98 -5.19
CA ASN A 1110 -28.00 -36.81 -3.99
C ASN A 1110 -26.66 -36.98 -3.23
N ASN A 1111 -26.32 -38.22 -2.87
CA ASN A 1111 -25.05 -38.58 -2.23
C ASN A 1111 -23.90 -38.71 -3.25
N GLY A 1112 -24.19 -38.53 -4.54
CA GLY A 1112 -23.27 -38.70 -5.65
C GLY A 1112 -23.07 -37.42 -6.48
N SER A 1113 -22.50 -37.57 -7.67
CA SER A 1113 -22.35 -36.45 -8.61
C SER A 1113 -22.61 -36.90 -10.04
N VAL A 1114 -23.03 -35.97 -10.89
CA VAL A 1114 -23.12 -36.19 -12.35
C VAL A 1114 -22.06 -35.34 -13.02
N CYS A 1115 -21.14 -35.98 -13.74
CA CYS A 1115 -20.14 -35.30 -14.54
C CYS A 1115 -20.62 -35.28 -15.99
N CYS A 1116 -20.59 -34.10 -16.60
CA CYS A 1116 -21.03 -33.86 -17.98
C CYS A 1116 -19.86 -33.35 -18.82
N LEU A 1117 -19.71 -33.86 -20.03
CA LEU A 1117 -18.74 -33.41 -21.02
C LEU A 1117 -19.44 -33.18 -22.36
N MET A 1118 -19.39 -31.95 -22.88
CA MET A 1118 -19.86 -31.63 -24.23
C MET A 1118 -18.75 -31.91 -25.24
N ASP A 1119 -19.07 -32.51 -26.39
CA ASP A 1119 -18.10 -32.65 -27.47
C ASP A 1119 -17.69 -31.29 -28.07
N GLU A 1120 -16.62 -31.27 -28.87
CA GLU A 1120 -16.11 -30.05 -29.50
C GLU A 1120 -17.05 -29.45 -30.57
N GLN A 1121 -18.08 -30.20 -30.96
CA GLN A 1121 -19.00 -29.82 -32.03
C GLN A 1121 -20.38 -29.41 -31.49
N ALA A 1122 -20.56 -29.43 -30.15
CA ALA A 1122 -21.83 -29.31 -29.45
C ALA A 1122 -22.95 -30.24 -29.98
N LYS A 1123 -22.59 -31.47 -30.40
CA LYS A 1123 -23.54 -32.47 -30.94
C LYS A 1123 -23.87 -33.56 -29.94
N LEU A 1124 -22.88 -34.04 -29.20
CA LEU A 1124 -23.01 -35.11 -28.21
C LEU A 1124 -22.61 -34.64 -26.82
N THR A 1125 -23.35 -35.11 -25.82
CA THR A 1125 -23.04 -34.90 -24.40
C THR A 1125 -22.79 -36.25 -23.74
N TYR A 1126 -21.64 -36.40 -23.10
CA TYR A 1126 -21.25 -37.58 -22.35
C TYR A 1126 -21.48 -37.35 -20.85
N LEU A 1127 -22.03 -38.35 -20.18
CA LEU A 1127 -22.48 -38.24 -18.79
C LEU A 1127 -22.05 -39.48 -18.00
N VAL A 1128 -21.44 -39.28 -16.83
CA VAL A 1128 -21.21 -40.34 -15.85
C VAL A 1128 -21.77 -39.92 -14.50
N VAL A 1129 -22.46 -40.85 -13.85
CA VAL A 1129 -22.98 -40.66 -12.49
C VAL A 1129 -22.08 -41.43 -11.55
N THR A 1130 -21.64 -40.75 -10.49
CA THR A 1130 -20.86 -41.32 -9.39
C THR A 1130 -21.79 -41.55 -8.20
N SER A 1131 -21.58 -42.62 -7.43
CA SER A 1131 -22.35 -42.89 -6.21
C SER A 1131 -21.88 -42.05 -5.01
N SER A 1132 -20.67 -41.48 -5.08
CA SER A 1132 -20.12 -40.54 -4.11
C SER A 1132 -19.67 -39.22 -4.75
N VAL A 1133 -19.96 -38.08 -4.10
CA VAL A 1133 -19.38 -36.77 -4.43
C VAL A 1133 -17.85 -36.77 -4.26
N THR A 1134 -17.30 -37.66 -3.43
CA THR A 1134 -15.85 -37.75 -3.21
C THR A 1134 -15.11 -38.51 -4.32
N TYR A 1135 -15.80 -39.11 -5.29
CA TYR A 1135 -15.13 -39.79 -6.41
C TYR A 1135 -14.19 -38.81 -7.13
N PRO A 1136 -12.93 -39.18 -7.42
CA PRO A 1136 -11.95 -38.27 -8.00
C PRO A 1136 -12.43 -37.66 -9.33
N GLU A 1137 -12.53 -36.34 -9.38
CA GLU A 1137 -13.03 -35.62 -10.55
C GLU A 1137 -12.17 -35.89 -11.80
N ARG A 1138 -10.85 -36.00 -11.59
CA ARG A 1138 -9.90 -36.34 -12.66
C ARG A 1138 -10.24 -37.67 -13.33
N GLU A 1139 -10.56 -38.70 -12.56
CA GLU A 1139 -10.88 -40.03 -13.10
C GLU A 1139 -12.25 -40.03 -13.78
N ALA A 1140 -13.23 -39.30 -13.25
CA ALA A 1140 -14.56 -39.19 -13.85
C ALA A 1140 -14.50 -38.54 -15.24
N PHE A 1141 -13.77 -37.43 -15.38
CA PHE A 1141 -13.60 -36.80 -16.70
C PHE A 1141 -12.67 -37.58 -17.62
N GLN A 1142 -11.65 -38.27 -17.10
CA GLN A 1142 -10.82 -39.13 -17.93
C GLN A 1142 -11.63 -40.29 -18.51
N LEU A 1143 -12.52 -40.89 -17.74
CA LEU A 1143 -13.49 -41.87 -18.24
C LEU A 1143 -14.34 -41.28 -19.37
N LEU A 1144 -14.87 -40.07 -19.21
CA LEU A 1144 -15.68 -39.42 -20.25
C LEU A 1144 -14.87 -39.11 -21.52
N TYR A 1145 -13.60 -38.74 -21.41
CA TYR A 1145 -12.72 -38.56 -22.57
C TYR A 1145 -12.42 -39.88 -23.29
N ASP A 1146 -12.15 -40.95 -22.53
CA ASP A 1146 -11.93 -42.28 -23.11
C ASP A 1146 -13.20 -42.79 -23.80
N PHE A 1147 -14.37 -42.55 -23.19
CA PHE A 1147 -15.67 -42.89 -23.76
C PHE A 1147 -15.99 -42.07 -25.02
N ARG A 1148 -15.68 -40.76 -25.02
CA ARG A 1148 -15.74 -39.91 -26.21
C ARG A 1148 -14.87 -40.45 -27.34
N GLY A 1149 -13.62 -40.82 -27.02
CA GLY A 1149 -12.69 -41.42 -27.97
C GLY A 1149 -13.15 -42.77 -28.55
N LEU A 1150 -14.03 -43.52 -27.85
CA LEU A 1150 -14.65 -44.74 -28.39
C LEU A 1150 -15.76 -44.43 -29.40
N ILE A 1151 -16.60 -43.42 -29.12
CA ILE A 1151 -17.76 -43.05 -29.94
C ILE A 1151 -17.34 -42.26 -31.19
N GLU A 1152 -16.33 -41.40 -31.10
CA GLU A 1152 -15.87 -40.54 -32.21
C GLU A 1152 -15.05 -41.27 -33.29
N ARG A 1153 -14.61 -42.51 -33.04
CA ARG A 1153 -13.88 -43.32 -34.04
C ARG A 1153 -14.75 -43.84 -35.18
N ASP A 1154 -16.04 -43.57 -35.16
CA ASP A 1154 -16.98 -44.06 -36.16
C ASP A 1154 -18.04 -42.99 -36.49
N ASP A 1155 -17.87 -42.32 -37.64
CA ASP A 1155 -18.71 -41.22 -38.14
C ASP A 1155 -20.19 -41.62 -38.36
N SER A 1156 -20.51 -42.91 -38.38
CA SER A 1156 -21.88 -43.42 -38.53
C SER A 1156 -22.77 -43.24 -37.29
N ASN A 1157 -22.20 -42.81 -36.15
CA ASN A 1157 -22.88 -42.76 -34.86
C ASN A 1157 -23.80 -41.54 -34.65
N LEU A 1158 -23.64 -40.46 -35.43
CA LEU A 1158 -24.40 -39.21 -35.25
C LEU A 1158 -25.88 -39.31 -35.63
N GLU A 1159 -26.24 -40.23 -36.53
CA GLU A 1159 -27.62 -40.48 -37.01
C GLU A 1159 -28.23 -41.75 -36.40
N ALA A 1160 -27.59 -42.32 -35.38
CA ALA A 1160 -28.05 -43.55 -34.73
C ALA A 1160 -29.40 -43.35 -34.03
N ALA A 1161 -30.29 -44.36 -34.09
CA ALA A 1161 -31.56 -44.30 -33.36
C ALA A 1161 -31.31 -44.36 -31.83
N GLU A 1162 -32.28 -43.89 -31.03
CA GLU A 1162 -32.22 -43.96 -29.57
C GLU A 1162 -31.90 -45.39 -29.09
N HIS A 1163 -30.95 -45.51 -28.15
CA HIS A 1163 -30.36 -46.75 -27.62
C HIS A 1163 -29.74 -47.73 -28.65
N SER A 1164 -29.67 -47.38 -29.95
CA SER A 1164 -29.14 -48.30 -30.96
C SER A 1164 -27.64 -48.57 -30.81
N LEU A 1165 -26.89 -47.65 -30.19
CA LEU A 1165 -25.47 -47.82 -29.92
C LEU A 1165 -25.20 -48.57 -28.60
N THR A 1166 -26.20 -48.70 -27.71
CA THR A 1166 -26.05 -49.42 -26.43
C THR A 1166 -25.57 -50.86 -26.64
N SER A 1167 -26.19 -51.62 -27.56
CA SER A 1167 -25.80 -53.03 -27.80
C SER A 1167 -24.40 -53.17 -28.41
N ARG A 1168 -23.98 -52.15 -29.18
CA ARG A 1168 -22.71 -52.11 -29.91
C ARG A 1168 -21.52 -51.82 -29.00
N PHE A 1169 -21.68 -50.83 -28.11
CA PHE A 1169 -20.60 -50.39 -27.21
C PHE A 1169 -20.68 -51.00 -25.81
N ARG A 1170 -21.64 -51.89 -25.56
CA ARG A 1170 -21.89 -52.47 -24.22
C ARG A 1170 -20.63 -53.02 -23.56
N GLU A 1171 -19.88 -53.88 -24.26
CA GLU A 1171 -18.68 -54.52 -23.70
C GLU A 1171 -17.57 -53.50 -23.39
N GLN A 1172 -17.42 -52.47 -24.23
CA GLN A 1172 -16.40 -51.43 -24.04
C GLN A 1172 -16.78 -50.45 -22.93
N MET A 1173 -18.06 -50.08 -22.83
CA MET A 1173 -18.58 -49.25 -21.74
C MET A 1173 -18.49 -49.99 -20.39
N GLN A 1174 -18.77 -51.30 -20.36
CA GLN A 1174 -18.53 -52.14 -19.19
C GLN A 1174 -17.05 -52.18 -18.79
N ALA A 1175 -16.16 -52.36 -19.77
CA ALA A 1175 -14.72 -52.35 -19.52
C ALA A 1175 -14.24 -51.01 -18.96
N LEU A 1176 -14.77 -49.87 -19.45
CA LEU A 1176 -14.47 -48.55 -18.91
C LEU A 1176 -14.97 -48.40 -17.47
N LEU A 1177 -16.21 -48.79 -17.17
CA LEU A 1177 -16.71 -48.74 -15.80
C LEU A 1177 -15.85 -49.58 -14.86
N ILE A 1178 -15.54 -50.83 -15.20
CA ILE A 1178 -14.67 -51.70 -14.38
C ILE A 1178 -13.27 -51.09 -14.20
N GLN A 1179 -12.69 -50.56 -15.27
CA GLN A 1179 -11.36 -49.95 -15.23
C GLN A 1179 -11.31 -48.77 -14.26
N TYR A 1180 -12.32 -47.89 -14.30
CA TYR A 1180 -12.36 -46.67 -13.51
C TYR A 1180 -13.00 -46.85 -12.13
N GLU A 1181 -13.74 -47.94 -11.90
CA GLU A 1181 -14.12 -48.39 -10.56
C GLU A 1181 -12.91 -48.89 -9.76
N SER A 1182 -11.94 -49.54 -10.41
CA SER A 1182 -10.70 -49.99 -9.73
C SER A 1182 -9.75 -48.85 -9.33
N LYS A 1183 -10.00 -47.64 -9.84
CA LYS A 1183 -9.23 -46.42 -9.57
C LYS A 1183 -9.95 -45.46 -8.61
N ALA A 1184 -11.16 -45.83 -8.18
CA ALA A 1184 -12.03 -45.04 -7.31
C ALA A 1184 -11.43 -44.81 -5.93
#